data_AF-A0A809PZA2-F1
#
_entry.id   AF-A0A809PZA2-F1
#
_cell.length_a   1.000
_cell.length_b   1.000
_cell.length_c   1.000
_cell.angle_alpha   90.00
_cell.angle_beta   90.00
_cell.angle_gamma   90.00
#
_symmetry.space_group_name_H-M   'P 1'
#
loop_
_entity.id
_entity.type
_entity.pdbx_description
1 polymer ?
#
loop_
_entity_poly.entity_id
_entity_poly.type
_entity_poly.pdbx_seq_one_letter_code
_entity_poly.pdbx_strand_id
1 'polypeptide(L)'
;MLIGSHNLTLSGFGYNREISNWIEIGSTKDGDGAAILAAAWRMARQWIEMQRGKSAEPLLDAALALGEFVNPFIVNAVPAGNVFALAHSPSGTSLIDQLAERVTSNVQRIGVIGAFFDTELALIAELKKRWPMAEIVVGIDPESVQMPGSPSPGVARYVDARHLWTDNKNYLHAKAIYFEAGQDSAFVSGSANPSRPAWISQASNGNVEAVLLRIGQSAIDTATEVGICGLFDLDSVGEEVLKNVKTRTAIERASNEVDPVPLLIGIANHESGNLDITLRADLMSFDHVVLLGADMEEISEVYSPVSSDGVLRLSVKDELTLVRACSLYSGTSLVARVMVHHPSVISARAQSTRQYQIRSALNGLGSTEGDISKVIASVQRVIFSDDTHREVTAAMRSHREKESKQADEIVPDTLAISVSDLPKEKKKIRLLKSGDLAYLLDVLLRRIREGLELSTSETDSSGRTEEERVGQEDEDVENPPVSMLPATSLDDSKIAQAVASRAKSLTNAMLAQLKHAKKDTERRSSVVFQLIAVLALVRELRYLDKSPRWKKTGCLLVAEGDRRRLFDESLIHLLGGDMRLFDSIELASDGGTEEGVQLRVLLLWLAWDLGDELTDHIDRLGERKELEPKLRTNAAFLKLMPPISCDMNARADLKQSIDHTVKPTPEAAERANIWLKRHLRFGVEWQDGYVESGNLCVGGYCIVPGKMPEPRVIYEISGGTICFWDFDRVRRFERCRVSAVEPNVVN
;
A
#
# COMPACT_ATOMS: atom_id res chain seq x y z
N MET A 1 10.80 9.33 8.69
CA MET A 1 11.91 9.37 7.70
C MET A 1 13.02 8.44 8.17
N LEU A 2 13.74 7.80 7.24
CA LEU A 2 14.90 6.95 7.54
C LEU A 2 16.16 7.50 6.85
N ILE A 3 17.28 7.52 7.57
CA ILE A 3 18.62 7.82 7.01
C ILE A 3 19.55 6.69 7.45
N GLY A 4 20.04 5.87 6.51
CA GLY A 4 20.85 4.71 6.83
C GLY A 4 21.58 4.14 5.62
N SER A 5 22.30 3.05 5.85
CA SER A 5 23.11 2.37 4.83
C SER A 5 22.38 1.26 4.08
N HIS A 6 21.11 1.05 4.39
CA HIS A 6 20.36 -0.09 3.91
C HIS A 6 20.00 0.10 2.45
N ASN A 7 20.24 -0.96 1.67
CA ASN A 7 19.58 -1.08 0.38
C ASN A 7 18.09 -1.35 0.60
N LEU A 8 17.25 -0.94 -0.35
CA LEU A 8 15.82 -1.28 -0.37
C LEU A 8 15.60 -2.77 -0.72
N THR A 9 16.19 -3.66 0.09
CA THR A 9 16.14 -5.11 -0.06
C THR A 9 15.78 -5.77 1.28
N LEU A 10 15.30 -7.01 1.22
CA LEU A 10 15.04 -7.80 2.43
C LEU A 10 16.31 -7.93 3.29
N SER A 11 17.48 -8.07 2.64
CA SER A 11 18.75 -8.16 3.34
C SER A 11 19.13 -6.86 4.06
N GLY A 12 18.89 -5.70 3.45
CA GLY A 12 19.20 -4.39 4.03
C GLY A 12 18.31 -4.03 5.23
N PHE A 13 17.04 -4.45 5.23
CA PHE A 13 16.08 -4.14 6.30
C PHE A 13 15.91 -5.21 7.37
N GLY A 14 16.30 -6.47 7.11
CA GLY A 14 15.96 -7.58 7.99
C GLY A 14 17.05 -8.63 8.21
N TYR A 15 18.20 -8.54 7.53
CA TYR A 15 19.25 -9.56 7.65
C TYR A 15 20.60 -9.01 8.09
N ASN A 16 21.10 -7.97 7.41
CA ASN A 16 22.41 -7.39 7.70
C ASN A 16 22.44 -6.73 9.09
N ARG A 17 23.62 -6.69 9.71
CA ARG A 17 23.88 -5.81 10.85
C ARG A 17 24.06 -4.39 10.32
N GLU A 18 22.99 -3.60 10.38
CA GLU A 18 22.90 -2.24 9.85
C GLU A 18 22.60 -1.24 10.97
N ILE A 19 22.93 0.03 10.74
CA ILE A 19 22.44 1.15 11.57
C ILE A 19 21.54 2.02 10.70
N SER A 20 20.32 2.23 11.16
CA SER A 20 19.34 3.09 10.49
C SER A 20 18.82 4.13 11.47
N ASN A 21 18.96 5.39 11.09
CA ASN A 21 18.38 6.49 11.87
C ASN A 21 16.92 6.60 11.52
N TRP A 22 16.07 6.43 12.54
CA TRP A 22 14.65 6.68 12.42
C TRP A 22 14.30 8.04 13.02
N ILE A 23 13.70 8.89 12.20
CA ILE A 23 13.22 10.22 12.59
C ILE A 23 11.71 10.23 12.45
N GLU A 24 11.02 10.25 13.58
CA GLU A 24 9.58 10.49 13.68
C GLU A 24 9.32 12.00 13.71
N ILE A 25 8.31 12.46 12.95
CA ILE A 25 7.96 13.87 12.85
C ILE A 25 6.54 14.00 13.37
N GLY A 26 6.41 14.32 14.66
CA GLY A 26 5.15 14.14 15.39
C GLY A 26 4.06 15.17 15.05
N SER A 27 4.41 16.40 14.64
CA SER A 27 3.48 17.44 14.18
C SER A 27 4.21 18.63 13.55
N THR A 28 3.48 19.62 13.00
CA THR A 28 4.04 20.89 12.49
C THR A 28 4.71 21.78 13.56
N LYS A 29 4.74 21.34 14.82
CA LYS A 29 5.43 21.98 15.96
C LYS A 29 6.76 21.32 16.32
N ASP A 30 7.10 20.19 15.72
CA ASP A 30 8.39 19.53 15.89
C ASP A 30 9.45 20.21 15.03
N GLY A 31 10.07 21.27 15.58
CA GLY A 31 11.04 22.10 14.86
C GLY A 31 12.29 21.33 14.43
N ASP A 32 12.76 20.39 15.25
CA ASP A 32 13.97 19.61 14.99
C ASP A 32 13.72 18.53 13.93
N GLY A 33 12.64 17.74 14.07
CA GLY A 33 12.25 16.76 13.05
C GLY A 33 11.97 17.42 11.70
N ALA A 34 11.29 18.57 11.70
CA ALA A 34 11.06 19.39 10.51
C ALA A 34 12.37 19.91 9.89
N ALA A 35 13.34 20.35 10.70
CA ALA A 35 14.63 20.83 10.21
C ALA A 35 15.46 19.72 9.56
N ILE A 36 15.47 18.51 10.14
CA ILE A 36 16.15 17.34 9.57
C ILE A 36 15.48 16.96 8.23
N LEU A 37 14.15 16.92 8.18
CA LEU A 37 13.41 16.65 6.94
C LEU A 37 13.68 17.72 5.87
N ALA A 38 13.70 19.00 6.25
CA ALA A 38 14.01 20.10 5.35
C ALA A 38 15.41 19.97 4.75
N ALA A 39 16.40 19.60 5.56
CA ALA A 39 17.77 19.39 5.11
C ALA A 39 17.88 18.20 4.13
N ALA A 40 17.26 17.07 4.47
CA ALA A 40 17.25 15.88 3.61
C ALA A 40 16.52 16.12 2.28
N TRP A 41 15.37 16.80 2.32
CA TRP A 41 14.60 17.13 1.12
C TRP A 41 15.33 18.14 0.22
N ARG A 42 15.95 19.16 0.81
CA ARG A 42 16.79 20.12 0.07
C ARG A 42 17.93 19.41 -0.66
N MET A 43 18.61 18.46 -0.01
CA MET A 43 19.63 17.63 -0.64
C MET A 43 19.04 16.86 -1.84
N ALA A 44 17.98 16.08 -1.61
CA ALA A 44 17.37 15.26 -2.66
C ALA A 44 16.96 16.12 -3.87
N ARG A 45 16.30 17.26 -3.63
CA ARG A 45 15.87 18.19 -4.66
C ARG A 45 17.03 18.71 -5.51
N GLN A 46 18.15 19.09 -4.90
CA GLN A 46 19.33 19.57 -5.65
C GLN A 46 19.88 18.51 -6.60
N TRP A 47 19.93 17.25 -6.16
CA TRP A 47 20.40 16.14 -6.98
C TRP A 47 19.40 15.77 -8.09
N ILE A 48 18.10 15.85 -7.81
CA ILE A 48 17.05 15.65 -8.82
C ILE A 48 17.17 16.73 -9.91
N GLU A 49 17.31 18.00 -9.53
CA GLU A 49 17.43 19.11 -10.50
C GLU A 49 18.70 19.02 -11.37
N MET A 50 19.79 18.45 -10.86
CA MET A 50 20.99 18.19 -11.67
C MET A 50 20.78 17.18 -12.81
N GLN A 51 19.72 16.39 -12.76
CA GLN A 51 19.36 15.44 -13.80
C GLN A 51 18.52 16.08 -14.92
N ARG A 52 18.13 17.35 -14.78
CA ARG A 52 17.42 18.09 -15.83
C ARG A 52 18.24 18.10 -17.12
N GLY A 53 17.59 17.76 -18.23
CA GLY A 53 18.25 17.59 -19.54
C GLY A 53 19.10 16.32 -19.70
N LYS A 54 19.27 15.49 -18.66
CA LYS A 54 19.94 14.17 -18.73
C LYS A 54 18.98 13.00 -18.56
N SER A 55 17.93 13.21 -17.77
CA SER A 55 16.85 12.25 -17.52
C SER A 55 15.55 12.78 -18.12
N ALA A 56 14.60 11.87 -18.35
CA ALA A 56 13.29 12.24 -18.88
C ALA A 56 12.52 13.13 -17.88
N GLU A 57 11.94 14.24 -18.36
CA GLU A 57 11.20 15.20 -17.53
C GLU A 57 10.09 14.55 -16.67
N PRO A 58 9.26 13.61 -17.18
CA PRO A 58 8.21 12.99 -16.36
C PRO A 58 8.73 12.27 -15.10
N LEU A 59 9.94 11.70 -15.15
CA LEU A 59 10.58 11.08 -13.99
C LEU A 59 10.97 12.14 -12.95
N LEU A 60 11.53 13.25 -13.42
CA LEU A 60 11.95 14.36 -12.56
C LEU A 60 10.73 15.02 -11.90
N ASP A 61 9.67 15.25 -12.67
CA ASP A 61 8.42 15.81 -12.18
C ASP A 61 7.78 14.90 -11.12
N ALA A 62 7.72 13.59 -11.37
CA ALA A 62 7.22 12.62 -10.39
C ALA A 62 8.05 12.62 -9.09
N ALA A 63 9.38 12.75 -9.18
CA ALA A 63 10.24 12.83 -8.01
C ALA A 63 10.06 14.16 -7.25
N LEU A 64 9.92 15.28 -7.96
CA LEU A 64 9.71 16.61 -7.38
C LEU A 64 8.32 16.80 -6.77
N ALA A 65 7.30 16.08 -7.27
CA ALA A 65 5.96 16.08 -6.71
C ALA A 65 5.91 15.63 -5.24
N LEU A 66 6.91 14.86 -4.77
CA LEU A 66 7.06 14.53 -3.34
C LEU A 66 7.17 15.79 -2.46
N GLY A 67 7.60 16.91 -3.04
CA GLY A 67 7.62 18.20 -2.38
C GLY A 67 6.25 18.67 -1.90
N GLU A 68 5.17 18.33 -2.60
CA GLU A 68 3.80 18.67 -2.16
C GLU A 68 3.46 18.02 -0.81
N PHE A 69 3.95 16.81 -0.59
CA PHE A 69 3.81 16.10 0.68
C PHE A 69 4.77 16.63 1.75
N VAL A 70 6.02 16.95 1.39
CA VAL A 70 7.06 17.36 2.35
C VAL A 70 6.90 18.81 2.81
N ASN A 71 6.55 19.73 1.90
CA ASN A 71 6.52 21.17 2.14
C ASN A 71 5.68 21.56 3.37
N PRO A 72 4.47 21.02 3.61
CA PRO A 72 3.66 21.34 4.79
C PRO A 72 4.36 21.07 6.13
N PHE A 73 5.26 20.08 6.19
CA PHE A 73 5.97 19.72 7.41
C PHE A 73 7.19 20.60 7.69
N ILE A 74 7.75 21.24 6.67
CA ILE A 74 9.01 21.99 6.78
C ILE A 74 8.83 23.51 6.84
N VAL A 75 7.60 24.03 6.73
CA VAL A 75 7.31 25.48 6.74
C VAL A 75 7.82 26.18 8.00
N ASN A 76 7.78 25.49 9.15
CA ASN A 76 8.22 26.01 10.45
C ASN A 76 9.54 25.37 10.92
N ALA A 77 10.36 24.86 10.00
CA ALA A 77 11.64 24.25 10.35
C ALA A 77 12.57 25.28 11.01
N VAL A 78 12.80 25.12 12.30
CA VAL A 78 13.77 25.91 13.06
C VAL A 78 14.78 24.94 13.65
N PRO A 79 16.07 25.01 13.27
CA PRO A 79 17.10 24.20 13.90
C PRO A 79 17.24 24.63 15.36
N ALA A 80 16.83 23.80 16.31
CA ALA A 80 16.89 24.12 17.74
C ALA A 80 17.67 23.08 18.57
N GLY A 81 17.91 21.89 18.02
CA GLY A 81 18.48 20.76 18.74
C GLY A 81 19.95 20.43 18.46
N ASN A 82 20.39 19.34 19.08
CA ASN A 82 21.74 18.77 18.98
C ASN A 82 21.84 17.64 17.92
N VAL A 83 20.89 17.60 16.98
CA VAL A 83 20.80 16.58 15.94
C VAL A 83 20.76 17.24 14.57
N PHE A 84 21.61 16.81 13.66
CA PHE A 84 21.80 17.44 12.35
C PHE A 84 21.84 16.40 11.25
N ALA A 85 21.07 16.61 10.18
CA ALA A 85 21.27 15.88 8.93
C ALA A 85 22.42 16.55 8.15
N LEU A 86 23.49 15.81 7.91
CA LEU A 86 24.61 16.22 7.06
C LEU A 86 24.51 15.46 5.72
N ALA A 87 24.83 16.16 4.65
CA ALA A 87 24.56 15.68 3.30
C ALA A 87 25.57 16.22 2.31
N HIS A 88 25.93 15.41 1.31
CA HIS A 88 26.59 15.95 0.12
C HIS A 88 25.59 16.73 -0.74
N SER A 89 25.99 17.95 -1.11
CA SER A 89 25.30 18.74 -2.14
C SER A 89 26.25 19.03 -3.31
N PRO A 90 25.72 19.18 -4.53
CA PRO A 90 26.51 19.38 -5.76
C PRO A 90 27.59 20.47 -5.72
N SER A 91 27.43 21.47 -4.86
CA SER A 91 28.40 22.56 -4.65
C SER A 91 28.63 22.84 -3.17
N GLY A 92 28.37 21.83 -2.32
CA GLY A 92 28.49 21.95 -0.87
C GLY A 92 29.87 21.61 -0.33
N THR A 93 30.02 21.88 0.96
CA THR A 93 31.14 21.39 1.77
C THR A 93 31.10 19.87 1.90
N SER A 94 32.28 19.26 2.03
CA SER A 94 32.41 17.82 2.24
C SER A 94 31.78 17.39 3.57
N LEU A 95 31.37 16.12 3.70
CA LEU A 95 30.81 15.64 4.97
C LEU A 95 31.82 15.77 6.12
N ILE A 96 33.12 15.55 5.88
CA ILE A 96 34.14 15.70 6.93
C ILE A 96 34.31 17.15 7.41
N ASP A 97 34.13 18.14 6.52
CA ASP A 97 34.16 19.55 6.89
C ASP A 97 32.92 19.96 7.68
N GLN A 98 31.73 19.56 7.22
CA GLN A 98 30.48 19.78 7.95
C GLN A 98 30.51 19.14 9.34
N LEU A 99 31.14 17.96 9.48
CA LEU A 99 31.33 17.29 10.75
C LEU A 99 32.30 18.06 11.66
N ALA A 100 33.46 18.45 11.13
CA ALA A 100 34.50 19.12 11.90
C ALA A 100 34.07 20.50 12.44
N GLU A 101 33.17 21.19 11.76
CA GLU A 101 32.57 22.46 12.25
C GLU A 101 31.76 22.29 13.54
N ARG A 102 31.36 21.05 13.87
CA ARG A 102 30.42 20.76 14.96
C ARG A 102 31.02 19.90 16.07
N VAL A 103 32.10 19.18 15.79
CA VAL A 103 32.80 18.35 16.76
C VAL A 103 33.89 19.17 17.45
N THR A 104 33.96 19.09 18.78
CA THR A 104 35.00 19.77 19.57
C THR A 104 36.41 19.33 19.17
N SER A 105 37.41 20.17 19.45
CA SER A 105 38.82 19.80 19.25
C SER A 105 39.34 18.83 20.32
N ASN A 106 38.69 18.78 21.50
CA ASN A 106 39.16 18.00 22.65
C ASN A 106 38.62 16.56 22.66
N VAL A 107 38.86 15.82 21.58
CA VAL A 107 38.44 14.41 21.45
C VAL A 107 39.55 13.49 21.99
N GLN A 108 39.16 12.55 22.85
CA GLN A 108 40.06 11.59 23.49
C GLN A 108 40.20 10.31 22.67
N ARG A 109 39.06 9.76 22.21
CA ARG A 109 39.00 8.52 21.44
C ARG A 109 38.00 8.64 20.30
N ILE A 110 38.28 7.98 19.17
CA ILE A 110 37.42 7.92 18.00
C ILE A 110 37.18 6.46 17.62
N GLY A 111 35.93 6.01 17.67
CA GLY A 111 35.52 4.69 17.20
C GLY A 111 34.96 4.77 15.79
N VAL A 112 35.43 3.94 14.86
CA VAL A 112 34.96 3.90 13.46
C VAL A 112 34.49 2.50 13.11
N ILE A 113 33.30 2.38 12.50
CA ILE A 113 32.80 1.12 11.94
C ILE A 113 32.38 1.37 10.49
N GLY A 114 32.72 0.43 9.61
CA GLY A 114 32.27 0.44 8.23
C GLY A 114 32.63 -0.84 7.48
N ALA A 115 31.93 -1.08 6.38
CA ALA A 115 32.10 -2.28 5.58
C ALA A 115 33.10 -2.10 4.41
N PHE A 116 33.28 -0.86 3.93
CA PHE A 116 34.12 -0.57 2.76
C PHE A 116 35.08 0.59 3.03
N PHE A 117 36.36 0.36 2.80
CA PHE A 117 37.44 1.33 2.91
C PHE A 117 38.13 1.53 1.56
N ASP A 118 38.66 2.72 1.31
CA ASP A 118 39.50 2.96 0.13
C ASP A 118 40.95 2.48 0.34
N THR A 119 41.71 2.40 -0.75
CA THR A 119 43.10 1.92 -0.74
C THR A 119 44.04 2.79 0.08
N GLU A 120 43.76 4.09 0.20
CA GLU A 120 44.58 5.05 0.94
C GLU A 120 44.19 5.10 2.43
N LEU A 121 43.09 4.46 2.82
CA LEU A 121 42.46 4.60 4.14
C LEU A 121 42.27 6.09 4.50
N ALA A 122 41.88 6.88 3.50
CA ALA A 122 42.00 8.34 3.53
C ALA A 122 41.20 8.99 4.66
N LEU A 123 40.00 8.47 4.98
CA LEU A 123 39.22 8.97 6.11
C LEU A 123 39.97 8.79 7.44
N ILE A 124 40.59 7.64 7.66
CA ILE A 124 41.32 7.34 8.91
C ILE A 124 42.52 8.29 9.05
N ALA A 125 43.24 8.54 7.95
CA ALA A 125 44.32 9.52 7.93
C ALA A 125 43.82 10.95 8.19
N GLU A 126 42.68 11.34 7.62
CA GLU A 126 42.09 12.67 7.82
C GLU A 126 41.57 12.87 9.24
N LEU A 127 40.97 11.84 9.86
CA LEU A 127 40.58 11.85 11.27
C LEU A 127 41.81 12.06 12.17
N LYS A 128 42.92 11.34 11.90
CA LYS A 128 44.17 11.51 12.66
C LYS A 128 44.77 12.90 12.50
N LYS A 129 44.64 13.50 11.32
CA LYS A 129 45.11 14.87 11.06
C LYS A 129 44.29 15.92 11.81
N ARG A 130 42.96 15.79 11.86
CA ARG A 130 42.06 16.75 12.51
C ARG A 130 42.04 16.62 14.03
N TRP A 131 42.13 15.40 14.55
CA TRP A 131 42.19 15.09 15.99
C TRP A 131 43.49 14.32 16.33
N PRO A 132 44.66 14.99 16.30
CA PRO A 132 45.95 14.32 16.43
C PRO A 132 46.19 13.65 17.78
N MET A 133 45.54 14.16 18.84
CA MET A 133 45.66 13.60 20.20
C MET A 133 44.70 12.42 20.45
N ALA A 134 43.71 12.20 19.58
CA ALA A 134 42.75 11.12 19.78
C ALA A 134 43.37 9.75 19.44
N GLU A 135 43.05 8.74 20.25
CA GLU A 135 43.22 7.34 19.87
C GLU A 135 42.12 6.96 18.87
N ILE A 136 42.49 6.42 17.71
CA ILE A 136 41.53 5.98 16.69
C ILE A 136 41.45 4.46 16.73
N VAL A 137 40.23 3.94 16.89
CA VAL A 137 39.93 2.51 16.91
C VAL A 137 38.94 2.18 15.79
N VAL A 138 39.35 1.33 14.87
CA VAL A 138 38.58 0.91 13.69
C VAL A 138 38.08 -0.51 13.90
N GLY A 139 36.76 -0.64 14.09
CA GLY A 139 36.08 -1.93 14.13
C GLY A 139 35.86 -2.47 12.71
N ILE A 140 36.40 -3.66 12.45
CA ILE A 140 36.20 -4.38 11.18
C ILE A 140 35.60 -5.75 11.44
N ASP A 141 34.89 -6.30 10.45
CA ASP A 141 34.58 -7.72 10.37
C ASP A 141 35.62 -8.38 9.44
N PRO A 142 36.62 -9.13 9.97
CA PRO A 142 37.70 -9.67 9.14
C PRO A 142 37.22 -10.58 8.00
N GLU A 143 36.08 -11.25 8.18
CA GLU A 143 35.54 -12.18 7.19
C GLU A 143 34.89 -11.47 6.01
N SER A 144 34.39 -10.25 6.20
CA SER A 144 33.54 -9.59 5.19
C SER A 144 33.92 -8.16 4.83
N VAL A 145 34.77 -7.49 5.61
CA VAL A 145 35.18 -6.10 5.33
C VAL A 145 35.92 -6.01 3.98
N GLN A 146 35.67 -4.97 3.20
CA GLN A 146 36.47 -4.66 2.01
C GLN A 146 37.45 -3.54 2.34
N MET A 147 38.72 -3.91 2.50
CA MET A 147 39.78 -2.98 2.85
C MET A 147 41.03 -3.29 2.02
N PRO A 148 41.20 -2.64 0.85
CA PRO A 148 42.33 -2.89 -0.05
C PRO A 148 43.62 -2.19 0.43
N GLY A 149 43.50 -1.20 1.31
CA GLY A 149 44.63 -0.48 1.91
C GLY A 149 45.34 -1.26 3.02
N SER A 150 46.58 -0.87 3.30
CA SER A 150 47.32 -1.37 4.47
C SER A 150 47.34 -0.30 5.56
N PRO A 151 46.93 -0.62 6.80
CA PRO A 151 47.03 0.31 7.92
C PRO A 151 48.44 0.86 8.11
N SER A 152 48.55 2.16 8.34
CA SER A 152 49.83 2.79 8.69
C SER A 152 50.10 2.61 10.18
N PRO A 153 51.31 2.17 10.59
CA PRO A 153 51.64 2.00 12.01
C PRO A 153 51.42 3.28 12.81
N GLY A 154 50.78 3.17 13.98
CA GLY A 154 50.56 4.28 14.91
C GLY A 154 49.46 5.28 14.49
N VAL A 155 48.78 5.08 13.36
CA VAL A 155 47.67 5.94 12.94
C VAL A 155 46.37 5.54 13.63
N ALA A 156 46.03 4.26 13.60
CA ALA A 156 44.82 3.71 14.20
C ALA A 156 45.05 2.26 14.64
N ARG A 157 44.28 1.84 15.64
CA ARG A 157 44.17 0.45 16.09
C ARG A 157 42.99 -0.21 15.38
N TYR A 158 43.15 -1.46 14.96
CA TYR A 158 42.10 -2.22 14.27
C TYR A 158 41.65 -3.35 15.17
N VAL A 159 40.34 -3.55 15.33
CA VAL A 159 39.75 -4.54 16.24
C VAL A 159 38.69 -5.37 15.52
N ASP A 160 38.44 -6.58 16.01
CA ASP A 160 37.39 -7.46 15.45
C ASP A 160 36.03 -7.12 16.05
N ALA A 161 35.23 -6.38 15.28
CA ALA A 161 33.91 -5.88 15.70
C ALA A 161 32.87 -7.00 15.88
N ARG A 162 33.15 -8.23 15.44
CA ARG A 162 32.24 -9.36 15.67
C ARG A 162 32.07 -9.69 17.15
N HIS A 163 33.02 -9.27 18.00
CA HIS A 163 32.94 -9.44 19.44
C HIS A 163 32.00 -8.47 20.15
N LEU A 164 31.52 -7.41 19.48
CA LEU A 164 30.57 -6.46 20.10
C LEU A 164 29.13 -6.98 20.11
N TRP A 165 28.73 -7.70 19.06
CA TRP A 165 27.37 -8.19 18.86
C TRP A 165 27.37 -9.70 18.60
N THR A 166 27.75 -10.47 19.61
CA THR A 166 27.98 -11.92 19.50
C THR A 166 26.75 -12.72 19.10
N ASP A 167 25.56 -12.19 19.39
CA ASP A 167 24.27 -12.85 19.13
C ASP A 167 23.87 -12.78 17.65
N ASN A 168 24.50 -11.91 16.86
CA ASN A 168 24.21 -11.74 15.44
C ASN A 168 25.50 -11.86 14.60
N LYS A 169 25.60 -12.96 13.84
CA LYS A 169 26.74 -13.27 12.97
C LYS A 169 26.55 -12.84 11.52
N ASN A 170 25.48 -12.11 11.21
CA ASN A 170 25.19 -11.70 9.84
C ASN A 170 26.19 -10.63 9.37
N TYR A 171 26.19 -10.34 8.07
CA TYR A 171 27.11 -9.38 7.46
C TYR A 171 27.08 -8.02 8.16
N LEU A 172 28.24 -7.51 8.60
CA LEU A 172 28.38 -6.17 9.18
C LEU A 172 28.41 -5.13 8.07
N HIS A 173 27.28 -4.44 7.88
CA HIS A 173 27.14 -3.37 6.90
C HIS A 173 27.02 -1.98 7.54
N ALA A 174 26.83 -1.89 8.86
CA ALA A 174 26.72 -0.63 9.59
C ALA A 174 27.89 0.34 9.32
N LYS A 175 27.59 1.64 9.32
CA LYS A 175 28.57 2.72 9.19
C LYS A 175 28.32 3.76 10.27
N ALA A 176 29.30 3.95 11.14
CA ALA A 176 29.20 4.90 12.24
C ALA A 176 30.58 5.39 12.68
N ILE A 177 30.61 6.61 13.23
CA ILE A 177 31.78 7.18 13.89
C ILE A 177 31.34 7.78 15.21
N TYR A 178 32.06 7.44 16.28
CA TYR A 178 31.86 8.00 17.61
C TYR A 178 33.10 8.78 18.04
N PHE A 179 32.92 10.02 18.48
CA PHE A 179 33.94 10.90 19.02
C PHE A 179 33.69 11.07 20.51
N GLU A 180 34.57 10.52 21.34
CA GLU A 180 34.47 10.64 22.79
C GLU A 180 35.17 11.91 23.28
N ALA A 181 34.39 12.83 23.85
CA ALA A 181 34.87 14.12 24.36
C ALA A 181 34.13 14.56 25.64
N GLY A 182 33.77 13.62 26.51
CA GLY A 182 32.95 13.91 27.69
C GLY A 182 31.57 14.42 27.29
N GLN A 183 31.14 15.56 27.83
CA GLN A 183 29.82 16.16 27.54
C GLN A 183 29.68 16.71 26.12
N ASP A 184 30.78 16.84 25.36
CA ASP A 184 30.80 17.34 23.98
C ASP A 184 30.97 16.21 22.95
N SER A 185 30.70 14.97 23.35
CA SER A 185 30.82 13.80 22.47
C SER A 185 29.90 13.89 21.25
N ALA A 186 30.29 13.24 20.16
CA ALA A 186 29.52 13.24 18.92
C ALA A 186 29.38 11.82 18.35
N PHE A 187 28.21 11.52 17.80
CA PHE A 187 27.91 10.24 17.16
C PHE A 187 27.32 10.51 15.79
N VAL A 188 27.90 9.90 14.75
CA VAL A 188 27.42 10.02 13.38
C VAL A 188 27.18 8.65 12.77
N SER A 189 26.07 8.49 12.07
CA SER A 189 25.74 7.25 11.34
C SER A 189 24.91 7.54 10.10
N GLY A 190 24.96 6.68 9.10
CA GLY A 190 24.23 6.86 7.85
C GLY A 190 24.78 6.01 6.71
N SER A 191 24.70 6.52 5.49
CA SER A 191 25.10 5.78 4.28
C SER A 191 26.61 5.80 4.01
N ALA A 192 27.33 6.78 4.57
CA ALA A 192 28.73 7.05 4.23
C ALA A 192 29.71 6.00 4.76
N ASN A 193 30.31 5.24 3.85
CA ASN A 193 31.42 4.33 4.15
C ASN A 193 32.68 5.08 4.61
N PRO A 194 33.59 4.46 5.37
CA PRO A 194 34.84 5.09 5.82
C PRO A 194 35.86 5.24 4.68
N SER A 195 35.57 6.13 3.72
CA SER A 195 36.36 6.31 2.50
C SER A 195 36.37 7.74 1.98
N ARG A 196 37.37 8.07 1.15
CA ARG A 196 37.51 9.36 0.45
C ARG A 196 36.27 9.75 -0.35
N PRO A 197 35.69 8.89 -1.22
CA PRO A 197 34.51 9.26 -2.01
C PRO A 197 33.30 9.62 -1.15
N ALA A 198 33.17 9.01 0.04
CA ALA A 198 32.01 9.20 0.90
C ALA A 198 32.15 10.37 1.88
N TRP A 199 33.35 10.74 2.32
CA TRP A 199 33.53 11.79 3.35
C TRP A 199 34.29 13.04 2.90
N ILE A 200 35.25 12.88 1.99
CA ILE A 200 36.27 13.90 1.69
C ILE A 200 36.05 14.54 0.31
N SER A 201 35.71 13.73 -0.69
CA SER A 201 35.54 14.20 -2.06
C SER A 201 34.44 15.26 -2.15
N GLN A 202 34.68 16.29 -2.96
CA GLN A 202 33.63 17.22 -3.37
C GLN A 202 32.73 16.56 -4.42
N ALA A 203 31.48 17.04 -4.50
CA ALA A 203 30.38 16.35 -5.17
C ALA A 203 30.57 16.04 -6.67
N SER A 204 31.53 16.66 -7.37
CA SER A 204 31.83 16.30 -8.77
C SER A 204 32.46 14.91 -8.90
N ASN A 205 33.18 14.44 -7.85
CA ASN A 205 33.97 13.20 -7.86
C ASN A 205 33.71 12.33 -6.60
N GLY A 206 32.65 12.62 -5.85
CA GLY A 206 32.29 11.92 -4.60
C GLY A 206 30.94 11.21 -4.70
N ASN A 207 30.68 10.30 -3.77
CA ASN A 207 29.38 9.65 -3.64
C ASN A 207 28.33 10.64 -3.15
N VAL A 208 27.05 10.42 -3.48
CA VAL A 208 25.95 11.13 -2.84
C VAL A 208 25.60 10.42 -1.54
N GLU A 209 25.90 11.05 -0.40
CA GLU A 209 25.78 10.43 0.92
C GLU A 209 25.00 11.33 1.89
N ALA A 210 24.32 10.69 2.85
CA ALA A 210 23.61 11.37 3.93
C ALA A 210 23.89 10.67 5.27
N VAL A 211 24.11 11.46 6.31
CA VAL A 211 24.37 10.99 7.68
C VAL A 211 23.61 11.84 8.70
N LEU A 212 23.29 11.23 9.84
CA LEU A 212 22.74 11.94 10.99
C LEU A 212 23.83 12.09 12.05
N LEU A 213 24.10 13.34 12.43
CA LEU A 213 25.01 13.71 13.51
C LEU A 213 24.21 14.00 14.78
N ARG A 214 24.61 13.42 15.91
CA ARG A 214 24.14 13.73 17.26
C ARG A 214 25.31 14.29 18.07
N ILE A 215 25.05 15.28 18.93
CA ILE A 215 26.05 15.91 19.79
C ILE A 215 25.58 15.91 21.25
N GLY A 216 26.55 15.87 22.16
CA GLY A 216 26.35 15.95 23.60
C GLY A 216 25.76 14.67 24.17
N GLN A 217 24.88 14.80 25.17
CA GLN A 217 24.31 13.64 25.87
C GLN A 217 23.62 12.65 24.92
N SER A 218 22.89 13.14 23.91
CA SER A 218 22.25 12.25 22.91
C SER A 218 23.27 11.41 22.14
N ALA A 219 24.48 11.90 21.89
CA ALA A 219 25.53 11.13 21.24
C ALA A 219 26.04 10.00 22.14
N ILE A 220 26.22 10.29 23.43
CA ILE A 220 26.70 9.32 24.44
C ILE A 220 25.67 8.21 24.62
N ASP A 221 24.40 8.56 24.77
CA ASP A 221 23.30 7.60 24.94
C ASP A 221 23.22 6.68 23.72
N THR A 222 23.21 7.26 22.51
CA THR A 222 23.17 6.47 21.26
C THR A 222 24.40 5.58 21.10
N ALA A 223 25.60 6.08 21.39
CA ALA A 223 26.83 5.28 21.28
C ALA A 223 26.83 4.09 22.27
N THR A 224 26.27 4.31 23.46
CA THR A 224 26.11 3.28 24.50
C THR A 224 25.08 2.22 24.09
N GLU A 225 23.91 2.65 23.61
CA GLU A 225 22.85 1.75 23.14
C GLU A 225 23.27 0.91 21.93
N VAL A 226 23.98 1.52 20.97
CA VAL A 226 24.53 0.82 19.81
C VAL A 226 25.65 -0.14 20.22
N GLY A 227 26.35 0.13 21.33
CA GLY A 227 27.48 -0.68 21.82
C GLY A 227 28.82 -0.34 21.15
N ILE A 228 28.92 0.75 20.38
CA ILE A 228 30.17 1.13 19.69
C ILE A 228 31.29 1.49 20.66
N CYS A 229 30.97 1.94 21.87
CA CYS A 229 31.94 2.24 22.92
C CYS A 229 32.80 1.01 23.27
N GLY A 230 32.25 -0.20 23.13
CA GLY A 230 32.99 -1.44 23.41
C GLY A 230 34.18 -1.68 22.48
N LEU A 231 34.27 -0.98 21.33
CA LEU A 231 35.45 -1.06 20.45
C LEU A 231 36.74 -0.73 21.20
N PHE A 232 36.68 0.23 22.12
CA PHE A 232 37.87 0.72 22.81
C PHE A 232 38.50 -0.35 23.72
N ASP A 233 37.71 -1.32 24.17
CA ASP A 233 38.14 -2.39 25.09
C ASP A 233 38.58 -3.66 24.37
N LEU A 234 38.40 -3.76 23.05
CA LEU A 234 38.79 -4.94 22.26
C LEU A 234 40.29 -4.96 21.96
N ASP A 235 40.85 -6.16 21.84
CA ASP A 235 42.23 -6.35 21.43
C ASP A 235 42.46 -6.03 19.94
N SER A 236 43.67 -5.58 19.63
CA SER A 236 44.08 -5.35 18.24
C SER A 236 44.09 -6.66 17.45
N VAL A 237 43.57 -6.65 16.22
CA VAL A 237 43.76 -7.76 15.29
C VAL A 237 45.22 -7.85 14.87
N GLY A 238 45.71 -9.08 14.67
CA GLY A 238 47.08 -9.32 14.23
C GLY A 238 47.33 -8.85 12.78
N GLU A 239 48.58 -8.55 12.46
CA GLU A 239 48.99 -8.12 11.11
C GLU A 239 48.63 -9.15 10.01
N GLU A 240 48.69 -10.44 10.36
CA GLU A 240 48.31 -11.53 9.44
C GLU A 240 46.83 -11.44 9.04
N VAL A 241 45.94 -11.10 9.97
CA VAL A 241 44.51 -10.94 9.70
C VAL A 241 44.29 -9.78 8.71
N LEU A 242 44.95 -8.65 8.93
CA LEU A 242 44.87 -7.48 8.04
C LEU A 242 45.42 -7.79 6.65
N LYS A 243 46.51 -8.57 6.56
CA LYS A 243 47.07 -9.05 5.28
C LYS A 243 46.11 -9.98 4.54
N ASN A 244 45.42 -10.86 5.27
CA ASN A 244 44.42 -11.76 4.71
C ASN A 244 43.20 -10.99 4.18
N VAL A 245 42.70 -10.01 4.93
CA VAL A 245 41.63 -9.08 4.50
C VAL A 245 42.01 -8.37 3.19
N LYS A 246 43.22 -7.83 3.11
CA LYS A 246 43.70 -7.14 1.90
C LYS A 246 43.76 -8.07 0.69
N THR A 247 44.34 -9.27 0.88
CA THR A 247 44.44 -10.29 -0.18
C THR A 247 43.06 -10.71 -0.67
N ARG A 248 42.13 -11.01 0.25
CA ARG A 248 40.75 -11.36 -0.07
C ARG A 248 40.06 -10.23 -0.84
N THR A 249 40.15 -9.00 -0.34
CA THR A 249 39.56 -7.82 -1.00
C THR A 249 40.09 -7.66 -2.43
N ALA A 250 41.39 -7.86 -2.65
CA ALA A 250 41.98 -7.77 -3.98
C ALA A 250 41.45 -8.87 -4.93
N ILE A 251 41.32 -10.11 -4.45
CA ILE A 251 40.76 -11.23 -5.22
C ILE A 251 39.29 -10.96 -5.57
N GLU A 252 38.47 -10.56 -4.59
CA GLU A 252 37.05 -10.25 -4.79
C GLU A 252 36.84 -9.11 -5.79
N ARG A 253 37.69 -8.06 -5.74
CA ARG A 253 37.63 -6.96 -6.70
C ARG A 253 37.99 -7.42 -8.11
N ALA A 254 39.05 -8.21 -8.26
CA ALA A 254 39.46 -8.76 -9.56
C ALA A 254 38.40 -9.70 -10.16
N SER A 255 37.69 -10.49 -9.33
CA SER A 255 36.62 -11.37 -9.80
C SER A 255 35.33 -10.63 -10.20
N ASN A 256 35.14 -9.40 -9.70
CA ASN A 256 33.95 -8.58 -9.96
C ASN A 256 34.15 -7.55 -11.10
N GLU A 257 35.31 -7.51 -11.75
CA GLU A 257 35.56 -6.72 -12.98
C GLU A 257 34.87 -7.36 -14.20
N VAL A 258 33.55 -7.50 -14.15
CA VAL A 258 32.73 -7.61 -15.36
C VAL A 258 32.32 -6.19 -15.72
N ASP A 259 32.53 -5.77 -16.96
CA ASP A 259 32.08 -4.46 -17.44
C ASP A 259 30.59 -4.27 -17.08
N PRO A 260 30.25 -3.27 -16.25
CA PRO A 260 28.88 -3.12 -15.78
C PRO A 260 27.98 -2.79 -16.98
N VAL A 261 26.95 -3.61 -17.19
CA VAL A 261 25.94 -3.37 -18.22
C VAL A 261 25.21 -2.06 -17.91
N PRO A 262 25.21 -1.07 -18.82
CA PRO A 262 24.51 0.19 -18.64
C PRO A 262 23.05 0.02 -18.20
N LEU A 263 22.62 0.84 -17.24
CA LEU A 263 21.22 0.95 -16.82
C LEU A 263 20.62 2.24 -17.39
N LEU A 264 19.51 2.09 -18.11
CA LEU A 264 18.72 3.16 -18.71
C LEU A 264 17.33 3.23 -18.07
N ILE A 265 16.61 4.30 -18.36
CA ILE A 265 15.24 4.51 -17.90
C ILE A 265 14.33 4.61 -19.13
N GLY A 266 13.27 3.81 -19.13
CA GLY A 266 12.18 3.88 -20.10
C GLY A 266 10.94 4.52 -19.48
N ILE A 267 10.21 5.31 -20.24
CA ILE A 267 8.96 5.95 -19.83
C ILE A 267 7.80 5.28 -20.57
N ALA A 268 6.92 4.64 -19.82
CA ALA A 268 5.68 4.09 -20.37
C ALA A 268 4.65 5.21 -20.56
N ASN A 269 4.33 5.50 -21.82
CA ASN A 269 3.26 6.42 -22.21
C ASN A 269 1.99 5.64 -22.55
N HIS A 270 1.08 5.56 -21.58
CA HIS A 270 -0.19 4.83 -21.70
C HIS A 270 -1.20 5.47 -22.66
N GLU A 271 -1.09 6.77 -22.95
CA GLU A 271 -1.98 7.44 -23.93
C GLU A 271 -1.63 7.01 -25.36
N SER A 272 -0.34 6.86 -25.64
CA SER A 272 0.15 6.45 -26.96
C SER A 272 0.41 4.95 -27.10
N GLY A 273 0.37 4.19 -26.01
CA GLY A 273 0.72 2.77 -25.97
C GLY A 273 2.20 2.48 -26.24
N ASN A 274 3.07 3.47 -26.03
CA ASN A 274 4.49 3.36 -26.36
C ASN A 274 5.39 3.38 -25.12
N LEU A 275 6.51 2.69 -25.22
CA LEU A 275 7.63 2.78 -24.30
C LEU A 275 8.74 3.62 -24.93
N ASP A 276 9.03 4.78 -24.33
CA ASP A 276 10.05 5.72 -24.79
C ASP A 276 11.31 5.58 -23.94
N ILE A 277 12.43 5.21 -24.55
CA ILE A 277 13.71 4.97 -23.87
C ILE A 277 14.73 5.97 -24.39
N THR A 278 15.22 6.86 -23.52
CA THR A 278 16.29 7.79 -23.89
C THR A 278 17.62 7.04 -23.93
N LEU A 279 18.20 6.95 -25.12
CA LEU A 279 19.49 6.31 -25.34
C LEU A 279 20.61 7.30 -25.03
N ARG A 280 21.71 6.80 -24.49
CA ARG A 280 22.94 7.59 -24.33
C ARG A 280 23.77 7.51 -25.61
N ALA A 281 24.53 8.57 -25.89
CA ALA A 281 25.33 8.68 -27.10
C ALA A 281 26.46 7.62 -27.22
N ASP A 282 26.81 6.97 -26.12
CA ASP A 282 27.83 5.92 -26.00
C ASP A 282 27.26 4.50 -26.09
N LEU A 283 25.94 4.33 -26.20
CA LEU A 283 25.33 3.00 -26.31
C LEU A 283 25.67 2.37 -27.68
N MET A 284 26.22 1.15 -27.65
CA MET A 284 26.47 0.34 -28.84
C MET A 284 25.18 0.05 -29.63
N SER A 285 25.31 -0.28 -30.92
CA SER A 285 24.17 -0.76 -31.72
C SER A 285 23.53 -1.99 -31.08
N PHE A 286 22.20 -2.02 -31.03
CA PHE A 286 21.40 -3.15 -30.56
C PHE A 286 20.43 -3.55 -31.68
N ASP A 287 20.11 -4.84 -31.77
CA ASP A 287 19.25 -5.42 -32.80
C ASP A 287 18.00 -6.11 -32.22
N HIS A 288 17.97 -6.29 -30.90
CA HIS A 288 16.94 -7.05 -30.20
C HIS A 288 16.63 -6.45 -28.83
N VAL A 289 15.34 -6.42 -28.47
CA VAL A 289 14.86 -5.95 -27.16
C VAL A 289 13.91 -6.98 -26.58
N VAL A 290 14.13 -7.36 -25.32
CA VAL A 290 13.24 -8.24 -24.56
C VAL A 290 12.51 -7.41 -23.50
N LEU A 291 11.19 -7.47 -23.49
CA LEU A 291 10.32 -6.83 -22.50
C LEU A 291 10.06 -7.80 -21.34
N LEU A 292 10.25 -7.33 -20.11
CA LEU A 292 10.22 -8.16 -18.91
C LEU A 292 9.14 -7.68 -17.94
N GLY A 293 8.46 -8.63 -17.32
CA GLY A 293 7.45 -8.41 -16.29
C GLY A 293 8.02 -8.22 -14.89
N ALA A 294 7.16 -8.34 -13.87
CA ALA A 294 7.53 -8.04 -12.49
C ALA A 294 8.46 -9.08 -11.86
N ASP A 295 8.38 -10.33 -12.30
CA ASP A 295 9.22 -11.44 -11.86
C ASP A 295 10.36 -11.71 -12.85
N MET A 296 10.66 -10.73 -13.72
CA MET A 296 11.65 -10.81 -14.80
C MET A 296 11.33 -11.89 -15.85
N GLU A 297 10.06 -12.28 -15.93
CA GLU A 297 9.53 -13.15 -16.97
C GLU A 297 9.46 -12.41 -18.31
N GLU A 298 9.79 -13.10 -19.40
CA GLU A 298 9.73 -12.55 -20.75
C GLU A 298 8.27 -12.40 -21.18
N ILE A 299 7.86 -11.16 -21.44
CA ILE A 299 6.52 -10.83 -21.93
C ILE A 299 6.52 -10.91 -23.45
N SER A 300 7.43 -10.19 -24.09
CA SER A 300 7.54 -10.14 -25.55
C SER A 300 8.90 -9.61 -26.01
N GLU A 301 9.15 -9.77 -27.31
CA GLU A 301 10.41 -9.38 -27.94
C GLU A 301 10.17 -8.46 -29.14
N VAL A 302 11.10 -7.52 -29.34
CA VAL A 302 11.09 -6.58 -30.47
C VAL A 302 12.42 -6.71 -31.21
N TYR A 303 12.34 -7.04 -32.49
CA TYR A 303 13.49 -7.17 -33.38
C TYR A 303 13.64 -5.92 -34.27
N SER A 304 14.88 -5.54 -34.55
CA SER A 304 15.24 -4.35 -35.34
C SER A 304 14.55 -3.06 -34.86
N PRO A 305 14.68 -2.70 -33.56
CA PRO A 305 14.12 -1.48 -33.02
C PRO A 305 14.67 -0.23 -33.72
N VAL A 306 13.78 0.70 -34.09
CA VAL A 306 14.16 1.98 -34.72
C VAL A 306 14.25 3.06 -33.65
N SER A 307 15.38 3.76 -33.59
CA SER A 307 15.55 4.96 -32.78
C SER A 307 15.52 6.21 -33.66
N SER A 308 14.93 7.29 -33.14
CA SER A 308 14.94 8.62 -33.76
C SER A 308 15.41 9.62 -32.71
N ASP A 309 16.32 10.52 -33.08
CA ASP A 309 16.81 11.61 -32.22
C ASP A 309 17.31 11.16 -30.83
N GLY A 310 17.92 9.97 -30.74
CA GLY A 310 18.43 9.42 -29.48
C GLY A 310 17.35 8.87 -28.55
N VAL A 311 16.10 8.75 -29.02
CA VAL A 311 15.02 8.07 -28.30
C VAL A 311 14.61 6.82 -29.06
N LEU A 312 14.61 5.70 -28.35
CA LEU A 312 14.03 4.45 -28.82
C LEU A 312 12.56 4.41 -28.42
N ARG A 313 11.66 4.35 -29.41
CA ARG A 313 10.22 4.22 -29.20
C ARG A 313 9.77 2.82 -29.58
N LEU A 314 9.28 2.08 -28.59
CA LEU A 314 8.76 0.73 -28.77
C LEU A 314 7.24 0.75 -28.64
N SER A 315 6.55 0.34 -29.70
CA SER A 315 5.11 0.08 -29.63
C SER A 315 4.89 -1.29 -29.01
N VAL A 316 4.32 -1.32 -27.81
CA VAL A 316 4.08 -2.55 -27.07
C VAL A 316 2.68 -3.04 -27.43
N LYS A 317 2.59 -4.21 -28.06
CA LYS A 317 1.30 -4.82 -28.45
C LYS A 317 0.56 -5.43 -27.25
N ASP A 318 1.31 -5.83 -26.23
CA ASP A 318 0.79 -6.36 -24.97
C ASP A 318 0.41 -5.23 -24.00
N GLU A 319 -0.14 -5.60 -22.84
CA GLU A 319 -0.51 -4.62 -21.81
C GLU A 319 0.75 -3.91 -21.26
N LEU A 320 0.99 -2.67 -21.70
CA LEU A 320 2.14 -1.84 -21.28
C LEU A 320 2.25 -1.71 -19.75
N THR A 321 1.15 -1.87 -19.02
CA THR A 321 1.07 -1.91 -17.55
C THR A 321 1.85 -3.07 -16.92
N LEU A 322 2.13 -4.14 -17.65
CA LEU A 322 2.83 -5.33 -17.16
C LEU A 322 4.36 -5.21 -17.28
N VAL A 323 4.85 -4.44 -18.25
CA VAL A 323 6.29 -4.27 -18.49
C VAL A 323 6.93 -3.51 -17.34
N ARG A 324 7.94 -4.07 -16.68
CA ARG A 324 8.70 -3.42 -15.59
C ARG A 324 10.14 -3.15 -15.95
N ALA A 325 10.71 -3.94 -16.85
CA ALA A 325 12.07 -3.79 -17.31
C ALA A 325 12.21 -4.20 -18.78
N CYS A 326 13.34 -3.84 -19.39
CA CYS A 326 13.73 -4.34 -20.70
C CYS A 326 15.22 -4.66 -20.74
N SER A 327 15.60 -5.58 -21.61
CA SER A 327 17.00 -5.92 -21.90
C SER A 327 17.28 -5.67 -23.38
N LEU A 328 18.33 -4.90 -23.67
CA LEU A 328 18.78 -4.61 -25.04
C LEU A 328 19.94 -5.52 -25.39
N TYR A 329 19.84 -6.21 -26.52
CA TYR A 329 20.84 -7.15 -27.01
C TYR A 329 21.40 -6.72 -28.36
N SER A 330 22.66 -7.09 -28.58
CA SER A 330 23.31 -7.12 -29.90
C SER A 330 23.73 -8.56 -30.16
N GLY A 331 22.98 -9.27 -31.00
CA GLY A 331 23.11 -10.72 -31.14
C GLY A 331 22.80 -11.42 -29.81
N THR A 332 23.80 -12.06 -29.19
CA THR A 332 23.66 -12.74 -27.89
C THR A 332 24.19 -11.95 -26.70
N SER A 333 24.81 -10.78 -26.96
CA SER A 333 25.43 -9.97 -25.91
C SER A 333 24.44 -8.97 -25.34
N LEU A 334 24.32 -8.92 -24.01
CA LEU A 334 23.50 -7.92 -23.31
C LEU A 334 24.24 -6.57 -23.31
N VAL A 335 23.64 -5.57 -23.95
CA VAL A 335 24.23 -4.24 -24.15
C VAL A 335 23.73 -3.24 -23.11
N ALA A 336 22.46 -3.31 -22.70
CA ALA A 336 21.91 -2.43 -21.68
C ALA A 336 20.69 -3.07 -20.99
N ARG A 337 20.41 -2.64 -19.77
CA ARG A 337 19.16 -2.88 -19.05
C ARG A 337 18.37 -1.59 -18.97
N VAL A 338 17.05 -1.68 -19.03
CA VAL A 338 16.14 -0.55 -18.93
C VAL A 338 15.18 -0.80 -17.79
N MET A 339 15.07 0.14 -16.86
CA MET A 339 13.98 0.14 -15.89
C MET A 339 12.83 0.99 -16.42
N VAL A 340 11.62 0.45 -16.40
CA VAL A 340 10.44 1.13 -16.92
C VAL A 340 9.72 1.87 -15.80
N HIS A 341 9.61 3.19 -15.97
CA HIS A 341 8.82 4.08 -15.12
C HIS A 341 7.44 4.30 -15.75
N HIS A 342 6.39 4.26 -14.92
CA HIS A 342 5.00 4.49 -15.37
C HIS A 342 4.45 5.77 -14.70
N PRO A 343 4.71 6.96 -15.27
CA PRO A 343 4.28 8.21 -14.66
C PRO A 343 2.78 8.26 -14.37
N SER A 344 1.92 7.87 -15.32
CA SER A 344 0.46 7.93 -15.11
C SER A 344 -0.01 6.99 -14.00
N VAL A 345 0.55 5.78 -13.93
CA VAL A 345 0.24 4.82 -12.86
C VAL A 345 0.73 5.36 -11.52
N ILE A 346 1.94 5.90 -11.45
CA ILE A 346 2.52 6.44 -10.22
C ILE A 346 1.79 7.71 -9.77
N SER A 347 1.45 8.62 -10.68
CA SER A 347 0.69 9.84 -10.39
C SER A 347 -0.74 9.54 -9.97
N ALA A 348 -1.45 8.63 -10.66
CA ALA A 348 -2.76 8.14 -10.20
C ALA A 348 -2.68 7.41 -8.84
N ARG A 349 -1.47 6.95 -8.47
CA ARG A 349 -1.14 6.40 -7.16
C ARG A 349 -0.56 7.42 -6.17
N ALA A 350 -0.22 8.62 -6.59
CA ALA A 350 0.39 9.65 -5.76
C ALA A 350 -0.58 10.80 -5.47
N GLN A 351 -1.58 11.01 -6.33
CA GLN A 351 -2.69 11.93 -6.09
C GLN A 351 -3.44 11.49 -4.83
N SER A 352 -3.22 12.26 -3.77
CA SER A 352 -3.75 12.03 -2.43
C SER A 352 -5.24 12.39 -2.38
N THR A 353 -6.09 11.52 -2.90
CA THR A 353 -7.42 11.41 -2.33
C THR A 353 -7.33 10.49 -1.11
N ARG A 354 -8.03 10.85 -0.04
CA ARG A 354 -8.26 9.97 1.12
C ARG A 354 -8.75 8.58 0.67
N GLN A 355 -9.49 8.55 -0.46
CA GLN A 355 -9.90 7.37 -1.22
C GLN A 355 -8.75 6.54 -1.79
N TYR A 356 -7.63 7.13 -2.23
CA TYR A 356 -6.45 6.37 -2.68
C TYR A 356 -5.70 5.68 -1.54
N GLN A 357 -5.57 6.31 -0.37
CA GLN A 357 -5.00 5.66 0.82
C GLN A 357 -5.85 4.45 1.23
N ILE A 358 -7.17 4.54 1.07
CA ILE A 358 -8.12 3.43 1.24
C ILE A 358 -7.88 2.36 0.18
N ARG A 359 -7.79 2.74 -1.10
CA ARG A 359 -7.51 1.83 -2.23
C ARG A 359 -6.16 1.12 -2.12
N SER A 360 -5.10 1.81 -1.73
CA SER A 360 -3.75 1.25 -1.55
C SER A 360 -3.68 0.34 -0.31
N ALA A 361 -4.35 0.73 0.78
CA ALA A 361 -4.51 -0.13 1.94
C ALA A 361 -5.44 -1.33 1.67
N LEU A 362 -6.29 -1.28 0.65
CA LEU A 362 -7.16 -2.39 0.21
C LEU A 362 -6.51 -3.28 -0.86
N ASN A 363 -5.69 -2.72 -1.75
CA ASN A 363 -4.99 -3.44 -2.84
C ASN A 363 -3.64 -4.03 -2.38
N GLY A 364 -3.02 -3.50 -1.33
CA GLY A 364 -1.79 -4.04 -0.72
C GLY A 364 -2.00 -5.31 0.11
N LEU A 365 -3.24 -5.77 0.29
CA LEU A 365 -3.64 -6.83 1.21
C LEU A 365 -3.55 -8.26 0.65
N GLY A 366 -2.77 -8.45 -0.42
CA GLY A 366 -2.61 -9.76 -1.06
C GLY A 366 -1.27 -10.45 -0.84
N SER A 367 -0.30 -9.84 -0.14
CA SER A 367 1.08 -10.33 -0.20
C SER A 367 1.48 -11.30 0.93
N THR A 368 0.81 -11.33 2.09
CA THR A 368 1.08 -12.32 3.17
C THR A 368 -0.09 -12.51 4.14
N GLU A 369 -0.19 -13.70 4.76
CA GLU A 369 -1.24 -14.14 5.71
C GLU A 369 -1.40 -13.28 7.00
N GLY A 370 -0.66 -12.18 7.14
CA GLY A 370 -0.56 -11.37 8.37
C GLY A 370 -1.44 -10.12 8.47
N ASP A 371 -2.21 -9.72 7.43
CA ASP A 371 -2.70 -8.34 7.32
C ASP A 371 -4.19 -8.08 7.61
N ILE A 372 -4.94 -9.04 8.17
CA ILE A 372 -6.37 -8.88 8.49
C ILE A 372 -6.64 -7.73 9.50
N SER A 373 -5.77 -7.56 10.50
CA SER A 373 -5.90 -6.49 11.48
C SER A 373 -5.71 -5.10 10.87
N LYS A 374 -4.90 -4.98 9.79
CA LYS A 374 -4.73 -3.73 9.04
C LYS A 374 -5.92 -3.46 8.11
N VAL A 375 -6.55 -4.50 7.55
CA VAL A 375 -7.83 -4.40 6.82
C VAL A 375 -8.88 -3.77 7.71
N ILE A 376 -9.04 -4.30 8.92
CA ILE A 376 -10.09 -3.86 9.83
C ILE A 376 -9.77 -2.48 10.41
N ALA A 377 -8.53 -2.17 10.76
CA ALA A 377 -8.16 -0.81 11.20
C ALA A 377 -8.37 0.26 10.11
N SER A 378 -8.19 -0.11 8.84
CA SER A 378 -8.42 0.79 7.69
C SER A 378 -9.91 0.95 7.40
N VAL A 379 -10.68 -0.15 7.37
CA VAL A 379 -12.15 -0.15 7.26
C VAL A 379 -12.79 0.61 8.42
N GLN A 380 -12.25 0.45 9.63
CA GLN A 380 -12.59 1.27 10.78
C GLN A 380 -12.38 2.74 10.40
N ARG A 381 -11.16 3.18 10.09
CA ARG A 381 -10.85 4.60 9.79
C ARG A 381 -11.79 5.26 8.75
N VAL A 382 -12.27 4.49 7.76
CA VAL A 382 -13.26 4.93 6.75
C VAL A 382 -14.65 5.12 7.33
N ILE A 383 -15.13 4.19 8.15
CA ILE A 383 -16.41 4.34 8.87
C ILE A 383 -16.27 5.46 9.95
N PHE A 384 -15.09 5.57 10.60
CA PHE A 384 -14.51 6.62 11.48
C PHE A 384 -14.84 8.10 11.20
N SER A 385 -15.02 8.46 9.94
CA SER A 385 -14.35 9.64 9.40
C SER A 385 -15.16 10.95 9.42
N ASP A 386 -16.49 10.90 9.51
CA ASP A 386 -17.34 12.07 9.25
C ASP A 386 -17.92 12.74 10.52
N ASP A 387 -18.00 12.07 11.66
CA ASP A 387 -18.54 12.66 12.91
C ASP A 387 -17.48 12.96 14.00
N THR A 388 -16.27 12.43 13.87
CA THR A 388 -15.25 12.51 14.94
C THR A 388 -14.68 13.92 15.15
N HIS A 389 -14.76 14.83 14.18
CA HIS A 389 -14.25 16.20 14.37
C HIS A 389 -15.11 17.07 15.30
N ARG A 390 -16.42 16.82 15.41
CA ARG A 390 -17.31 17.64 16.25
C ARG A 390 -17.33 17.16 17.71
N GLU A 391 -17.34 15.85 17.93
CA GLU A 391 -17.41 15.28 19.28
C GLU A 391 -16.06 15.25 20.00
N VAL A 392 -14.95 15.00 19.30
CA VAL A 392 -13.61 15.05 19.89
C VAL A 392 -13.27 16.47 20.33
N THR A 393 -13.70 17.50 19.60
CA THR A 393 -13.49 18.90 20.01
C THR A 393 -14.31 19.28 21.25
N ALA A 394 -15.48 18.67 21.44
CA ALA A 394 -16.32 18.83 22.63
C ALA A 394 -15.78 18.05 23.85
N ALA A 395 -15.31 16.82 23.64
CA ALA A 395 -14.68 15.99 24.66
C ALA A 395 -13.29 16.50 25.08
N MET A 396 -12.51 17.08 24.16
CA MET A 396 -11.21 17.70 24.47
C MET A 396 -11.35 18.99 25.28
N ARG A 397 -12.50 19.69 25.22
CA ARG A 397 -12.79 20.83 26.11
C ARG A 397 -13.16 20.39 27.52
N SER A 398 -13.83 19.24 27.69
CA SER A 398 -14.18 18.71 29.02
C SER A 398 -13.03 17.97 29.71
N HIS A 399 -12.11 17.35 28.97
CA HIS A 399 -10.92 16.67 29.54
C HIS A 399 -9.80 17.63 29.95
N ARG A 400 -9.71 18.83 29.35
CA ARG A 400 -8.66 19.82 29.68
C ARG A 400 -8.79 20.41 31.09
N GLU A 401 -9.93 20.26 31.75
CA GLU A 401 -10.15 20.72 33.13
C GLU A 401 -9.79 19.67 34.20
N LYS A 402 -9.45 18.42 33.82
CA LYS A 402 -9.26 17.32 34.79
C LYS A 402 -7.89 16.64 34.80
N GLU A 403 -6.98 16.93 33.88
CA GLU A 403 -5.68 16.23 33.78
C GLU A 403 -4.46 17.08 34.17
N SER A 404 -4.60 17.91 35.22
CA SER A 404 -3.44 18.37 35.99
C SER A 404 -3.20 17.43 37.17
N LYS A 405 -2.67 16.21 36.92
CA LYS A 405 -1.92 15.41 37.91
C LYS A 405 -1.42 14.08 37.34
N GLN A 406 -0.11 13.88 37.51
CA GLN A 406 0.68 12.64 37.51
C GLN A 406 1.12 12.05 36.17
N ALA A 407 2.42 12.26 35.93
CA ALA A 407 3.31 11.45 35.11
C ALA A 407 3.81 10.22 35.91
N ASP A 408 4.06 9.11 35.22
CA ASP A 408 5.34 8.39 35.20
C ASP A 408 5.30 7.19 34.22
N GLU A 409 6.48 6.88 33.67
CA GLU A 409 6.78 6.06 32.47
C GLU A 409 6.66 4.53 32.65
N ILE A 410 6.70 3.78 31.52
CA ILE A 410 7.56 2.59 31.25
C ILE A 410 7.46 2.24 29.74
N VAL A 411 8.58 2.35 29.04
CA VAL A 411 8.84 2.07 27.61
C VAL A 411 9.28 0.60 27.39
N PRO A 412 9.01 -0.03 26.21
CA PRO A 412 9.87 -1.11 25.72
C PRO A 412 10.37 -0.94 24.28
N ASP A 413 11.45 -1.69 24.02
CA ASP A 413 12.41 -1.59 22.93
C ASP A 413 11.88 -1.96 21.53
N THR A 414 12.35 -1.16 20.56
CA THR A 414 12.16 -1.17 19.09
C THR A 414 11.73 -2.51 18.45
N LEU A 415 10.73 -2.55 17.57
CA LEU A 415 10.75 -2.13 16.15
C LEU A 415 9.45 -1.36 15.72
N ALA A 416 8.97 -0.33 16.45
CA ALA A 416 7.55 0.08 16.35
C ALA A 416 7.20 1.57 16.50
N ILE A 417 6.05 1.92 15.90
CA ILE A 417 5.09 3.06 16.03
C ILE A 417 5.01 3.67 17.46
N SER A 418 4.90 4.99 17.61
CA SER A 418 4.71 5.67 18.92
C SER A 418 3.30 5.49 19.54
N VAL A 419 3.25 5.33 20.87
CA VAL A 419 2.14 4.82 21.70
C VAL A 419 0.96 5.79 21.89
N SER A 420 1.02 7.04 21.44
CA SER A 420 -0.18 7.89 21.40
C SER A 420 -1.22 7.41 20.38
N ASP A 421 -0.81 6.58 19.41
CA ASP A 421 -1.66 6.06 18.32
C ASP A 421 -2.12 4.60 18.49
N LEU A 422 -1.93 3.99 19.66
CA LEU A 422 -2.52 2.68 19.97
C LEU A 422 -3.22 2.71 21.32
N PRO A 423 -4.50 2.28 21.40
CA PRO A 423 -5.26 2.29 22.64
C PRO A 423 -4.52 1.45 23.68
N LYS A 424 -4.31 2.05 24.85
CA LYS A 424 -3.72 1.39 26.02
C LYS A 424 -4.57 0.17 26.37
N GLU A 425 -4.04 -1.03 26.10
CA GLU A 425 -3.98 -2.14 27.06
C GLU A 425 -3.10 -3.28 26.50
N LYS A 426 -1.99 -3.57 27.19
CA LYS A 426 -1.10 -4.69 26.89
C LYS A 426 -1.66 -5.99 27.48
N LYS A 427 -1.92 -6.99 26.63
CA LYS A 427 -1.61 -8.40 26.94
C LYS A 427 -0.98 -9.08 25.72
N LYS A 428 0.14 -9.76 25.97
CA LYS A 428 0.99 -10.57 25.07
C LYS A 428 0.25 -11.11 23.82
N ILE A 429 0.74 -10.74 22.63
CA ILE A 429 0.36 -11.37 21.34
C ILE A 429 0.91 -12.81 21.35
N ARG A 430 0.12 -13.72 21.91
CA ARG A 430 0.16 -15.12 21.52
C ARG A 430 -0.41 -15.18 20.10
N LEU A 431 0.29 -15.84 19.18
CA LEU A 431 -0.24 -16.49 17.97
C LEU A 431 -1.75 -16.37 17.90
N LEU A 432 -2.29 -15.55 16.98
CA LEU A 432 -3.72 -15.24 16.81
C LEU A 432 -4.59 -16.43 17.22
N LYS A 433 -4.99 -16.42 18.50
CA LYS A 433 -6.03 -17.30 19.03
C LYS A 433 -7.32 -16.72 18.48
N SER A 434 -7.62 -17.07 17.23
CA SER A 434 -8.91 -17.38 16.63
C SER A 434 -10.22 -16.69 17.12
N GLY A 435 -10.39 -16.29 18.38
CA GLY A 435 -11.46 -15.40 18.84
C GLY A 435 -11.35 -13.93 18.40
N ASP A 436 -10.18 -13.47 17.92
CA ASP A 436 -9.93 -12.07 17.55
C ASP A 436 -10.72 -11.59 16.30
N LEU A 437 -10.95 -12.48 15.32
CA LEU A 437 -11.69 -12.13 14.10
C LEU A 437 -13.18 -11.85 14.37
N ALA A 438 -13.78 -12.59 15.31
CA ALA A 438 -15.16 -12.37 15.73
C ALA A 438 -15.31 -11.07 16.53
N TYR A 439 -14.35 -10.77 17.41
CA TYR A 439 -14.32 -9.51 18.16
C TYR A 439 -14.18 -8.29 17.24
N LEU A 440 -13.37 -8.39 16.19
CA LEU A 440 -13.18 -7.31 15.23
C LEU A 440 -14.42 -7.05 14.35
N LEU A 441 -15.16 -8.09 13.97
CA LEU A 441 -16.46 -7.95 13.33
C LEU A 441 -17.51 -7.30 14.25
N ASP A 442 -17.40 -7.50 15.57
CA ASP A 442 -18.30 -6.88 16.54
C ASP A 442 -18.14 -5.38 16.66
N VAL A 443 -16.91 -4.89 16.53
CA VAL A 443 -16.64 -3.44 16.53
C VAL A 443 -17.25 -2.78 15.29
N LEU A 444 -17.14 -3.41 14.12
CA LEU A 444 -17.79 -2.94 12.89
C LEU A 444 -19.33 -3.00 13.00
N LEU A 445 -19.86 -4.08 13.58
CA LEU A 445 -21.30 -4.27 13.80
C LEU A 445 -21.91 -3.17 14.67
N ARG A 446 -21.24 -2.83 15.78
CA ARG A 446 -21.73 -1.83 16.74
C ARG A 446 -21.92 -0.47 16.08
N ARG A 447 -21.04 -0.07 15.17
CA ARG A 447 -21.11 1.25 14.54
C ARG A 447 -22.08 1.37 13.36
N ILE A 448 -22.21 0.31 12.56
CA ILE A 448 -23.29 0.25 11.56
C ILE A 448 -24.66 0.35 12.26
N ARG A 449 -24.76 -0.10 13.53
CA ARG A 449 -25.94 0.08 14.38
C ARG A 449 -26.06 1.48 15.01
N GLU A 450 -24.97 2.14 15.42
CA GLU A 450 -25.01 3.52 15.93
C GLU A 450 -25.67 4.50 14.93
N GLY A 451 -25.46 4.31 13.62
CA GLY A 451 -26.17 5.08 12.59
C GLY A 451 -27.70 4.85 12.53
N LEU A 452 -28.22 3.78 13.11
CA LEU A 452 -29.66 3.47 13.20
C LEU A 452 -30.34 4.15 14.42
N GLU A 453 -29.60 4.36 15.51
CA GLU A 453 -30.15 4.79 16.81
C GLU A 453 -30.50 6.28 16.89
N LEU A 454 -30.02 7.11 15.95
CA LEU A 454 -30.40 8.53 15.84
C LEU A 454 -31.88 8.77 15.42
N SER A 455 -32.69 7.71 15.29
CA SER A 455 -34.08 7.80 14.81
C SER A 455 -35.15 7.16 15.71
N THR A 456 -34.82 6.85 16.96
CA THR A 456 -35.81 6.42 17.96
C THR A 456 -35.95 7.48 19.04
N SER A 457 -37.10 8.15 19.05
CA SER A 457 -37.57 8.92 20.21
C SER A 457 -37.48 8.03 21.46
N GLU A 458 -36.87 8.56 22.51
CA GLU A 458 -36.59 7.92 23.79
C GLU A 458 -37.78 7.14 24.36
N THR A 459 -37.88 5.88 23.97
CA THR A 459 -38.78 4.88 24.54
C THR A 459 -38.07 3.53 24.47
N ASP A 460 -38.07 2.77 25.56
CA ASP A 460 -37.42 1.45 25.55
C ASP A 460 -38.16 0.47 24.62
N SER A 461 -37.60 -0.72 24.41
CA SER A 461 -38.23 -1.88 23.71
C SER A 461 -39.69 -2.21 24.08
N SER A 462 -40.24 -1.60 25.13
CA SER A 462 -41.59 -1.72 25.67
C SER A 462 -42.46 -0.47 25.44
N GLY A 463 -41.95 0.61 24.85
CA GLY A 463 -42.69 1.83 24.50
C GLY A 463 -42.91 2.85 25.63
N ARG A 464 -42.13 2.83 26.72
CA ARG A 464 -42.33 3.68 27.91
C ARG A 464 -41.35 4.84 27.98
N THR A 465 -41.81 6.01 28.45
CA THR A 465 -41.02 7.25 28.58
C THR A 465 -40.30 7.35 29.93
N GLU A 466 -39.23 8.14 30.00
CA GLU A 466 -38.35 8.31 31.18
C GLU A 466 -39.11 8.63 32.49
N GLU A 467 -40.19 9.42 32.40
CA GLU A 467 -41.01 9.82 33.55
C GLU A 467 -41.79 8.64 34.18
N GLU A 468 -42.07 7.56 33.45
CA GLU A 468 -42.78 6.38 33.95
C GLU A 468 -41.87 5.40 34.72
N ARG A 469 -40.55 5.67 34.81
CA ARG A 469 -39.58 4.78 35.48
C ARG A 469 -39.29 5.14 36.95
N VAL A 470 -39.84 6.24 37.46
CA VAL A 470 -39.58 6.65 38.85
C VAL A 470 -40.56 5.97 39.81
N GLY A 471 -40.11 4.88 40.44
CA GLY A 471 -40.77 4.33 41.65
C GLY A 471 -41.34 2.90 41.57
N GLN A 472 -40.96 2.08 40.58
CA GLN A 472 -41.32 0.66 40.56
C GLN A 472 -40.07 -0.21 40.69
N GLU A 473 -40.02 -0.98 41.77
CA GLU A 473 -39.11 -2.13 41.92
C GLU A 473 -39.73 -3.29 41.16
N ASP A 474 -39.25 -3.58 39.95
CA ASP A 474 -39.63 -4.80 39.25
C ASP A 474 -38.42 -5.48 38.59
N GLU A 475 -38.51 -6.80 38.65
CA GLU A 475 -37.47 -7.82 38.60
C GLU A 475 -36.59 -7.79 37.34
N ASP A 476 -35.29 -8.06 37.56
CA ASP A 476 -34.25 -8.22 36.55
C ASP A 476 -34.69 -9.19 35.43
N VAL A 477 -35.09 -8.64 34.28
CA VAL A 477 -35.09 -9.37 33.02
C VAL A 477 -33.63 -9.57 32.64
N GLU A 478 -33.13 -10.78 32.88
CA GLU A 478 -31.78 -11.24 32.52
C GLU A 478 -31.46 -10.91 31.05
N ASN A 479 -30.71 -9.83 30.85
CA ASN A 479 -29.85 -9.72 29.68
C ASN A 479 -28.88 -10.92 29.74
N PRO A 480 -28.72 -11.72 28.67
CA PRO A 480 -27.76 -12.82 28.69
C PRO A 480 -26.38 -12.23 29.00
N PRO A 481 -25.65 -12.81 29.97
CA PRO A 481 -24.41 -12.21 30.42
C PRO A 481 -23.43 -12.14 29.25
N VAL A 482 -22.72 -11.03 29.17
CA VAL A 482 -21.50 -10.90 28.36
C VAL A 482 -20.56 -12.00 28.83
N SER A 483 -20.59 -13.14 28.12
CA SER A 483 -19.75 -14.28 28.43
C SER A 483 -18.32 -13.92 28.09
N MET A 484 -17.59 -13.40 29.08
CA MET A 484 -16.14 -13.39 29.14
C MET A 484 -15.65 -14.85 28.98
N LEU A 485 -15.39 -15.27 27.74
CA LEU A 485 -14.91 -16.63 27.46
C LEU A 485 -13.49 -16.80 28.01
N PRO A 486 -13.21 -17.81 28.85
CA PRO A 486 -11.86 -18.09 29.30
C PRO A 486 -11.01 -18.69 28.17
N ALA A 487 -9.72 -18.37 28.18
CA ALA A 487 -8.74 -18.69 27.15
C ALA A 487 -8.34 -20.18 27.12
N THR A 488 -9.27 -21.08 26.82
CA THR A 488 -8.99 -22.48 26.41
C THR A 488 -9.02 -22.59 24.89
N SER A 489 -8.13 -23.38 24.31
CA SER A 489 -7.99 -23.63 22.87
C SER A 489 -9.33 -23.94 22.20
N LEU A 490 -9.91 -22.95 21.52
CA LEU A 490 -11.12 -23.13 20.71
C LEU A 490 -10.75 -23.90 19.43
N ASP A 491 -11.57 -24.90 19.12
CA ASP A 491 -11.53 -25.65 17.86
C ASP A 491 -11.88 -24.72 16.69
N ASP A 492 -11.05 -24.70 15.64
CA ASP A 492 -11.14 -23.77 14.49
C ASP A 492 -12.54 -23.76 13.85
N SER A 493 -13.30 -24.86 13.95
CA SER A 493 -14.70 -24.94 13.52
C SER A 493 -15.65 -24.00 14.28
N LYS A 494 -15.49 -23.89 15.61
CA LYS A 494 -16.31 -22.96 16.43
C LYS A 494 -16.01 -21.50 16.12
N ILE A 495 -14.77 -21.21 15.75
CA ILE A 495 -14.37 -19.87 15.33
C ILE A 495 -14.97 -19.53 13.98
N ALA A 496 -14.89 -20.45 13.01
CA ALA A 496 -15.50 -20.25 11.70
C ALA A 496 -17.02 -19.96 11.82
N GLN A 497 -17.71 -20.66 12.71
CA GLN A 497 -19.13 -20.40 13.02
C GLN A 497 -19.38 -19.03 13.65
N ALA A 498 -18.53 -18.60 14.59
CA ALA A 498 -18.62 -17.28 15.20
C ALA A 498 -18.43 -16.16 14.16
N VAL A 499 -17.42 -16.30 13.30
CA VAL A 499 -17.12 -15.36 12.21
C VAL A 499 -18.28 -15.31 11.21
N ALA A 500 -18.83 -16.45 10.81
CA ALA A 500 -19.99 -16.52 9.92
C ALA A 500 -21.23 -15.83 10.51
N SER A 501 -21.50 -16.03 11.81
CA SER A 501 -22.61 -15.36 12.51
C SER A 501 -22.45 -13.83 12.55
N ARG A 502 -21.22 -13.35 12.74
CA ARG A 502 -20.92 -11.91 12.75
C ARG A 502 -20.91 -11.30 11.35
N ALA A 503 -20.39 -12.00 10.34
CA ALA A 503 -20.50 -11.60 8.93
C ALA A 503 -21.97 -11.49 8.51
N LYS A 504 -22.82 -12.44 8.89
CA LYS A 504 -24.27 -12.37 8.69
C LYS A 504 -24.89 -11.15 9.35
N SER A 505 -24.50 -10.87 10.59
CA SER A 505 -24.99 -9.72 11.35
C SER A 505 -24.55 -8.39 10.71
N LEU A 506 -23.33 -8.32 10.17
CA LEU A 506 -22.79 -7.18 9.44
C LEU A 506 -23.58 -6.95 8.14
N THR A 507 -23.81 -7.99 7.36
CA THR A 507 -24.66 -7.93 6.16
C THR A 507 -26.05 -7.41 6.50
N ASN A 508 -26.70 -7.93 7.56
CA ASN A 508 -28.02 -7.46 7.98
C ASN A 508 -28.02 -5.96 8.37
N ALA A 509 -26.99 -5.51 9.08
CA ALA A 509 -26.86 -4.12 9.49
C ALA A 509 -26.64 -3.19 8.28
N MET A 510 -25.82 -3.60 7.30
CA MET A 510 -25.62 -2.86 6.06
C MET A 510 -26.92 -2.75 5.23
N LEU A 511 -27.67 -3.85 5.14
CA LEU A 511 -28.98 -3.84 4.46
C LEU A 511 -30.00 -2.95 5.16
N ALA A 512 -29.95 -2.87 6.50
CA ALA A 512 -30.77 -1.91 7.23
C ALA A 512 -30.36 -0.47 6.87
N GLN A 513 -29.06 -0.15 6.86
CA GLN A 513 -28.57 1.19 6.46
C GLN A 513 -29.00 1.58 5.04
N LEU A 514 -28.93 0.66 4.08
CA LEU A 514 -29.46 0.87 2.72
C LEU A 514 -30.97 1.20 2.73
N LYS A 515 -31.75 0.52 3.58
CA LYS A 515 -33.18 0.82 3.76
C LYS A 515 -33.43 2.18 4.42
N HIS A 516 -32.58 2.58 5.38
CA HIS A 516 -32.70 3.87 6.07
C HIS A 516 -32.29 5.06 5.19
N ALA A 517 -31.30 4.89 4.31
CA ALA A 517 -30.92 5.89 3.29
C ALA A 517 -32.07 6.27 2.34
N LYS A 518 -33.14 5.46 2.28
CA LYS A 518 -34.37 5.79 1.56
C LYS A 518 -35.06 7.03 2.12
N LYS A 519 -34.91 7.31 3.42
CA LYS A 519 -35.63 8.37 4.15
C LYS A 519 -34.80 9.64 4.34
N ASP A 520 -33.47 9.55 4.28
CA ASP A 520 -32.54 10.65 4.57
C ASP A 520 -31.54 10.85 3.41
N THR A 521 -31.62 12.01 2.76
CA THR A 521 -30.82 12.34 1.56
C THR A 521 -29.37 12.67 1.90
N GLU A 522 -29.07 13.18 3.10
CA GLU A 522 -27.71 13.56 3.50
C GLU A 522 -26.81 12.34 3.73
N ARG A 523 -27.41 11.19 4.05
CA ARG A 523 -26.69 9.93 4.35
C ARG A 523 -26.36 9.07 3.13
N ARG A 524 -26.84 9.44 1.94
CA ARG A 524 -26.74 8.60 0.73
C ARG A 524 -25.30 8.31 0.33
N SER A 525 -24.42 9.31 0.37
CA SER A 525 -23.00 9.13 0.03
C SER A 525 -22.28 8.27 1.08
N SER A 526 -22.52 8.49 2.37
CA SER A 526 -21.91 7.72 3.47
C SER A 526 -22.26 6.23 3.39
N VAL A 527 -23.52 5.91 3.08
CA VAL A 527 -24.01 4.52 2.97
C VAL A 527 -23.37 3.77 1.80
N VAL A 528 -23.04 4.46 0.70
CA VAL A 528 -22.31 3.87 -0.43
C VAL A 528 -20.90 3.47 -0.02
N PHE A 529 -20.18 4.33 0.71
CA PHE A 529 -18.85 4.01 1.23
C PHE A 529 -18.89 2.84 2.22
N GLN A 530 -19.90 2.80 3.09
CA GLN A 530 -20.12 1.68 3.99
C GLN A 530 -20.35 0.37 3.21
N LEU A 531 -21.12 0.41 2.12
CA LEU A 531 -21.37 -0.75 1.28
C LEU A 531 -20.08 -1.24 0.59
N ILE A 532 -19.28 -0.33 0.03
CA ILE A 532 -17.98 -0.67 -0.57
C ILE A 532 -17.07 -1.36 0.46
N ALA A 533 -17.01 -0.83 1.68
CA ALA A 533 -16.21 -1.42 2.75
C ALA A 533 -16.69 -2.82 3.17
N VAL A 534 -18.01 -3.02 3.29
CA VAL A 534 -18.60 -4.33 3.61
C VAL A 534 -18.33 -5.34 2.49
N LEU A 535 -18.49 -4.95 1.22
CA LEU A 535 -18.21 -5.82 0.07
C LEU A 535 -16.72 -6.20 0.00
N ALA A 536 -15.82 -5.26 0.24
CA ALA A 536 -14.38 -5.53 0.29
C ALA A 536 -14.04 -6.50 1.43
N LEU A 537 -14.59 -6.32 2.63
CA LEU A 537 -14.39 -7.24 3.75
C LEU A 537 -14.91 -8.65 3.44
N VAL A 538 -16.08 -8.76 2.79
CA VAL A 538 -16.61 -10.05 2.34
C VAL A 538 -15.66 -10.73 1.36
N ARG A 539 -15.04 -9.99 0.43
CA ARG A 539 -14.00 -10.52 -0.47
C ARG A 539 -12.81 -11.10 0.27
N GLU A 540 -12.31 -10.38 1.28
CA GLU A 540 -11.18 -10.85 2.07
C GLU A 540 -11.53 -12.11 2.89
N LEU A 541 -12.72 -12.15 3.51
CA LEU A 541 -13.19 -13.37 4.19
C LEU A 541 -13.31 -14.56 3.23
N ARG A 542 -13.68 -14.31 1.96
CA ARG A 542 -13.76 -15.32 0.90
C ARG A 542 -12.39 -15.79 0.40
N TYR A 543 -11.37 -14.93 0.43
CA TYR A 543 -9.99 -15.35 0.23
C TYR A 543 -9.53 -16.26 1.38
N LEU A 544 -9.81 -15.88 2.64
CA LEU A 544 -9.46 -16.69 3.81
C LEU A 544 -10.11 -18.06 3.81
N ASP A 545 -11.35 -18.20 3.32
CA ASP A 545 -12.00 -19.50 3.12
C ASP A 545 -11.14 -20.50 2.30
N LYS A 546 -10.21 -20.00 1.47
CA LYS A 546 -9.33 -20.84 0.65
C LYS A 546 -8.07 -21.30 1.38
N SER A 547 -7.73 -20.69 2.52
CA SER A 547 -6.50 -21.03 3.24
C SER A 547 -6.55 -22.46 3.79
N PRO A 548 -5.41 -23.17 3.89
CA PRO A 548 -5.36 -24.54 4.40
C PRO A 548 -5.95 -24.70 5.80
N ARG A 549 -5.96 -23.63 6.61
CA ARG A 549 -6.52 -23.62 7.96
C ARG A 549 -8.04 -23.68 7.93
N TRP A 550 -8.69 -22.75 7.23
CA TRP A 550 -10.15 -22.64 7.23
C TRP A 550 -10.80 -23.72 6.37
N LYS A 551 -10.13 -24.12 5.29
CA LYS A 551 -10.58 -25.24 4.44
C LYS A 551 -10.74 -26.56 5.21
N LYS A 552 -9.92 -26.81 6.24
CA LYS A 552 -10.03 -28.01 7.11
C LYS A 552 -11.27 -28.01 7.99
N THR A 553 -11.85 -26.86 8.29
CA THR A 553 -13.05 -26.75 9.13
C THR A 553 -14.34 -27.15 8.40
N GLY A 554 -14.33 -27.14 7.06
CA GLY A 554 -15.51 -27.38 6.23
C GLY A 554 -16.58 -26.29 6.34
N CYS A 555 -16.36 -25.23 7.13
CA CYS A 555 -17.30 -24.13 7.35
C CYS A 555 -16.87 -22.92 6.52
N LEU A 556 -17.83 -22.29 5.83
CA LEU A 556 -17.60 -21.01 5.15
C LEU A 556 -17.68 -19.86 6.14
N LEU A 557 -16.70 -18.95 6.11
CA LEU A 557 -16.66 -17.74 6.93
C LEU A 557 -17.74 -16.73 6.51
N VAL A 558 -18.21 -16.80 5.26
CA VAL A 558 -19.41 -16.07 4.80
C VAL A 558 -20.31 -17.04 4.03
N ALA A 559 -21.51 -17.29 4.57
CA ALA A 559 -22.46 -18.19 3.95
C ALA A 559 -22.92 -17.65 2.58
N GLU A 560 -23.16 -18.56 1.64
CA GLU A 560 -23.67 -18.21 0.30
C GLU A 560 -25.01 -17.47 0.35
N GLY A 561 -25.93 -17.88 1.23
CA GLY A 561 -27.20 -17.20 1.39
C GLY A 561 -27.06 -15.75 1.84
N ASP A 562 -26.08 -15.43 2.68
CA ASP A 562 -25.83 -14.07 3.13
C ASP A 562 -25.17 -13.23 2.02
N ARG A 563 -24.26 -13.82 1.22
CA ARG A 563 -23.68 -13.20 0.01
C ARG A 563 -24.75 -12.89 -1.04
N ARG A 564 -25.61 -13.88 -1.36
CA ARG A 564 -26.72 -13.72 -2.31
C ARG A 564 -27.68 -12.62 -1.85
N ARG A 565 -28.03 -12.62 -0.56
CA ARG A 565 -28.89 -11.57 0.00
C ARG A 565 -28.23 -10.18 -0.03
N LEU A 566 -26.94 -10.09 0.27
CA LEU A 566 -26.19 -8.82 0.14
C LEU A 566 -26.22 -8.31 -1.30
N PHE A 567 -25.99 -9.19 -2.28
CA PHE A 567 -26.05 -8.84 -3.70
C PHE A 567 -27.44 -8.39 -4.14
N ASP A 568 -28.47 -9.22 -3.95
CA ASP A 568 -29.82 -8.96 -4.43
C ASP A 568 -30.43 -7.69 -3.82
N GLU A 569 -30.34 -7.53 -2.49
CA GLU A 569 -30.89 -6.35 -1.81
C GLU A 569 -30.08 -5.09 -2.13
N SER A 570 -28.75 -5.19 -2.35
CA SER A 570 -27.96 -4.05 -2.82
C SER A 570 -28.42 -3.60 -4.20
N LEU A 571 -28.66 -4.52 -5.15
CA LEU A 571 -29.19 -4.16 -6.48
C LEU A 571 -30.57 -3.50 -6.39
N ILE A 572 -31.47 -4.01 -5.54
CA ILE A 572 -32.79 -3.41 -5.30
C ILE A 572 -32.66 -1.96 -4.81
N HIS A 573 -31.79 -1.70 -3.83
CA HIS A 573 -31.65 -0.37 -3.24
C HIS A 573 -30.83 0.61 -4.11
N LEU A 574 -29.86 0.10 -4.85
CA LEU A 574 -29.01 0.91 -5.72
C LEU A 574 -29.68 1.25 -7.06
N LEU A 575 -30.30 0.27 -7.71
CA LEU A 575 -30.79 0.36 -9.09
C LEU A 575 -32.32 0.37 -9.20
N GLY A 576 -33.05 0.03 -8.12
CA GLY A 576 -34.51 0.01 -8.11
C GLY A 576 -35.13 1.40 -8.22
N GLY A 577 -36.31 1.46 -8.86
CA GLY A 577 -36.96 2.70 -9.27
C GLY A 577 -37.37 3.65 -8.14
N ASP A 578 -37.44 3.18 -6.89
CA ASP A 578 -37.80 4.00 -5.71
C ASP A 578 -36.63 4.79 -5.10
N MET A 579 -35.36 4.38 -5.31
CA MET A 579 -34.20 4.97 -4.63
C MET A 579 -33.17 5.55 -5.59
N ARG A 580 -32.86 4.85 -6.70
CA ARG A 580 -31.89 5.28 -7.73
C ARG A 580 -30.63 5.93 -7.12
N LEU A 581 -30.09 5.33 -6.06
CA LEU A 581 -28.89 5.84 -5.38
C LEU A 581 -27.73 5.94 -6.38
N PHE A 582 -27.66 5.00 -7.32
CA PHE A 582 -26.68 5.01 -8.39
C PHE A 582 -26.79 6.26 -9.29
N ASP A 583 -28.00 6.63 -9.71
CA ASP A 583 -28.22 7.83 -10.53
C ASP A 583 -27.83 9.12 -9.77
N SER A 584 -28.04 9.17 -8.45
CA SER A 584 -27.65 10.34 -7.63
C SER A 584 -26.14 10.51 -7.48
N ILE A 585 -25.38 9.42 -7.62
CA ILE A 585 -23.92 9.40 -7.60
C ILE A 585 -23.36 9.79 -8.99
N GLU A 586 -24.03 9.34 -10.05
CA GLU A 586 -23.64 9.65 -11.44
C GLU A 586 -24.03 11.07 -11.89
N LEU A 587 -25.14 11.63 -11.42
CA LEU A 587 -25.57 13.00 -11.76
C LEU A 587 -24.70 14.11 -11.14
N ALA A 588 -23.80 13.77 -10.20
CA ALA A 588 -22.93 14.73 -9.52
C ALA A 588 -21.63 15.05 -10.30
N SER A 589 -21.32 14.31 -11.38
CA SER A 589 -20.12 14.52 -12.20
C SER A 589 -20.35 14.01 -13.63
N ASP A 590 -19.96 14.80 -14.63
CA ASP A 590 -20.15 14.51 -16.07
C ASP A 590 -19.14 13.45 -16.59
N GLY A 591 -19.17 12.29 -15.93
CA GLY A 591 -18.17 11.22 -15.99
C GLY A 591 -18.12 10.57 -14.60
N GLY A 592 -18.66 9.36 -14.48
CA GLY A 592 -19.00 8.72 -13.20
C GLY A 592 -17.90 8.81 -12.13
N THR A 593 -18.31 9.06 -10.89
CA THR A 593 -17.40 9.14 -9.74
C THR A 593 -16.63 7.83 -9.55
N GLU A 594 -15.35 7.88 -9.17
CA GLU A 594 -14.48 6.71 -8.93
C GLU A 594 -15.13 5.65 -8.01
N GLU A 595 -15.96 6.09 -7.05
CA GLU A 595 -16.71 5.23 -6.13
C GLU A 595 -17.75 4.35 -6.82
N GLY A 596 -18.43 4.90 -7.84
CA GLY A 596 -19.41 4.18 -8.64
C GLY A 596 -18.76 3.07 -9.47
N VAL A 597 -17.55 3.32 -9.96
CA VAL A 597 -16.71 2.32 -10.64
C VAL A 597 -16.30 1.22 -9.65
N GLN A 598 -15.80 1.58 -8.46
CA GLN A 598 -15.40 0.59 -7.46
C GLN A 598 -16.56 -0.27 -6.96
N LEU A 599 -17.73 0.34 -6.73
CA LEU A 599 -18.93 -0.40 -6.33
C LEU A 599 -19.36 -1.39 -7.42
N ARG A 600 -19.31 -1.00 -8.70
CA ARG A 600 -19.55 -1.90 -9.84
C ARG A 600 -18.56 -3.06 -9.84
N VAL A 601 -17.26 -2.79 -9.68
CA VAL A 601 -16.21 -3.82 -9.62
C VAL A 601 -16.53 -4.85 -8.52
N LEU A 602 -16.84 -4.39 -7.31
CA LEU A 602 -17.12 -5.28 -6.18
C LEU A 602 -18.44 -6.06 -6.34
N LEU A 603 -19.48 -5.45 -6.92
CA LEU A 603 -20.73 -6.15 -7.21
C LEU A 603 -20.55 -7.21 -8.30
N LEU A 604 -19.78 -6.92 -9.34
CA LEU A 604 -19.45 -7.89 -10.40
C LEU A 604 -18.56 -9.01 -9.89
N TRP A 605 -17.60 -8.71 -9.01
CA TRP A 605 -16.83 -9.73 -8.31
C TRP A 605 -17.75 -10.62 -7.46
N LEU A 606 -18.72 -10.05 -6.73
CA LEU A 606 -19.65 -10.82 -5.93
C LEU A 606 -20.57 -11.71 -6.79
N ALA A 607 -21.01 -11.22 -7.95
CA ALA A 607 -21.75 -12.01 -8.93
C ALA A 607 -20.93 -13.22 -9.41
N TRP A 608 -19.64 -13.03 -9.69
CA TRP A 608 -18.72 -14.13 -10.00
C TRP A 608 -18.59 -15.14 -8.85
N ASP A 609 -18.36 -14.68 -7.61
CA ASP A 609 -18.22 -15.57 -6.44
C ASP A 609 -19.52 -16.31 -6.06
N LEU A 610 -20.67 -15.84 -6.56
CA LEU A 610 -21.99 -16.50 -6.49
C LEU A 610 -22.26 -17.45 -7.67
N GLY A 611 -21.40 -17.45 -8.70
CA GLY A 611 -21.58 -18.27 -9.90
C GLY A 611 -22.64 -17.74 -10.86
N ASP A 612 -22.93 -16.44 -10.82
CA ASP A 612 -23.87 -15.82 -11.75
C ASP A 612 -23.21 -15.62 -13.12
N GLU A 613 -23.93 -16.01 -14.17
CA GLU A 613 -23.48 -15.88 -15.56
C GLU A 613 -24.62 -15.39 -16.46
N LEU A 614 -24.25 -14.66 -17.52
CA LEU A 614 -25.15 -14.32 -18.60
C LEU A 614 -25.76 -15.58 -19.23
N THR A 615 -27.07 -15.56 -19.43
CA THR A 615 -27.79 -16.64 -20.13
C THR A 615 -28.21 -16.15 -21.51
N ASP A 616 -27.66 -16.76 -22.58
CA ASP A 616 -27.90 -16.34 -23.96
C ASP A 616 -29.29 -16.79 -24.47
N HIS A 617 -29.77 -17.94 -24.01
CA HIS A 617 -31.06 -18.51 -24.43
C HIS A 617 -31.90 -18.89 -23.20
N ILE A 618 -33.07 -18.25 -23.07
CA ILE A 618 -34.03 -18.50 -22.00
C ILE A 618 -35.20 -19.28 -22.60
N ASP A 619 -35.28 -20.57 -22.26
CA ASP A 619 -36.32 -21.47 -22.76
C ASP A 619 -37.71 -21.04 -22.30
N ARG A 620 -38.62 -20.86 -23.27
CA ARG A 620 -40.01 -20.41 -23.03
C ARG A 620 -40.87 -21.39 -22.21
N LEU A 621 -40.43 -22.64 -22.08
CA LEU A 621 -41.14 -23.72 -21.41
C LEU A 621 -40.63 -23.99 -19.97
N GLY A 622 -39.60 -23.28 -19.52
CA GLY A 622 -39.07 -23.43 -18.17
C GLY A 622 -40.07 -22.99 -17.10
N GLU A 623 -40.05 -23.65 -15.95
CA GLU A 623 -40.86 -23.22 -14.80
C GLU A 623 -40.43 -21.81 -14.38
N ARG A 624 -41.39 -20.94 -14.03
CA ARG A 624 -41.13 -19.53 -13.66
C ARG A 624 -40.05 -19.38 -12.57
N LYS A 625 -39.96 -20.33 -11.64
CA LYS A 625 -38.96 -20.36 -10.57
C LYS A 625 -37.52 -20.54 -11.07
N GLU A 626 -37.31 -21.16 -12.23
CA GLU A 626 -35.98 -21.38 -12.83
C GLU A 626 -35.55 -20.23 -13.75
N LEU A 627 -36.51 -19.56 -14.38
CA LEU A 627 -36.25 -18.46 -15.31
C LEU A 627 -35.96 -17.13 -14.61
N GLU A 628 -36.61 -16.89 -13.46
CA GLU A 628 -36.52 -15.62 -12.75
C GLU A 628 -35.10 -15.24 -12.30
N PRO A 629 -34.29 -16.13 -11.68
CA PRO A 629 -32.91 -15.82 -11.32
C PRO A 629 -32.06 -15.43 -12.53
N LYS A 630 -32.18 -16.16 -13.64
CA LYS A 630 -31.42 -15.91 -14.88
C LYS A 630 -31.73 -14.55 -15.49
N LEU A 631 -33.02 -14.17 -15.49
CA LEU A 631 -33.48 -12.88 -15.98
C LEU A 631 -32.97 -11.72 -15.10
N ARG A 632 -32.96 -11.90 -13.78
CA ARG A 632 -32.41 -10.92 -12.83
C ARG A 632 -30.90 -10.74 -13.03
N THR A 633 -30.18 -11.84 -13.23
CA THR A 633 -28.74 -11.84 -13.52
C THR A 633 -28.44 -11.06 -14.81
N ASN A 634 -29.11 -11.36 -15.92
CA ASN A 634 -28.94 -10.62 -17.17
C ASN A 634 -29.21 -9.12 -17.00
N ALA A 635 -30.23 -8.74 -16.21
CA ALA A 635 -30.54 -7.35 -15.92
C ALA A 635 -29.46 -6.64 -15.09
N ALA A 636 -28.85 -7.33 -14.13
CA ALA A 636 -27.73 -6.80 -13.35
C ALA A 636 -26.51 -6.55 -14.24
N PHE A 637 -26.14 -7.51 -15.09
CA PHE A 637 -25.01 -7.37 -16.01
C PHE A 637 -25.22 -6.24 -17.03
N LEU A 638 -26.43 -6.09 -17.56
CA LEU A 638 -26.78 -5.00 -18.48
C LEU A 638 -26.50 -3.60 -17.88
N LYS A 639 -26.67 -3.45 -16.57
CA LYS A 639 -26.47 -2.16 -15.89
C LYS A 639 -25.06 -1.97 -15.32
N LEU A 640 -24.39 -3.04 -14.91
CA LEU A 640 -23.08 -2.98 -14.24
C LEU A 640 -21.89 -3.09 -15.19
N MET A 641 -22.00 -3.86 -16.27
CA MET A 641 -20.87 -4.27 -17.10
C MET A 641 -20.39 -3.21 -18.10
N PRO A 642 -21.26 -2.47 -18.84
CA PRO A 642 -20.79 -1.55 -19.89
C PRO A 642 -19.77 -0.50 -19.40
N PRO A 643 -19.97 0.19 -18.26
CA PRO A 643 -19.01 1.18 -17.77
C PRO A 643 -17.65 0.57 -17.38
N ILE A 644 -17.66 -0.66 -16.84
CA ILE A 644 -16.44 -1.39 -16.49
C ILE A 644 -15.72 -1.86 -17.76
N SER A 645 -16.48 -2.24 -18.78
CA SER A 645 -15.95 -2.62 -20.07
C SER A 645 -15.28 -1.48 -20.81
N CYS A 646 -15.29 -0.22 -20.38
CA CYS A 646 -14.55 0.87 -21.06
C CYS A 646 -13.38 1.44 -20.25
N ASP A 647 -13.35 1.19 -18.94
CA ASP A 647 -12.30 1.67 -18.05
C ASP A 647 -11.24 0.57 -17.83
N MET A 648 -10.03 0.80 -18.35
CA MET A 648 -8.92 -0.15 -18.22
C MET A 648 -8.54 -0.43 -16.76
N ASN A 649 -8.58 0.58 -15.88
CA ASN A 649 -8.28 0.39 -14.46
C ASN A 649 -9.36 -0.45 -13.79
N ALA A 650 -10.63 -0.19 -14.11
CA ALA A 650 -11.75 -0.96 -13.56
C ALA A 650 -11.73 -2.43 -14.01
N ARG A 651 -11.34 -2.70 -15.27
CA ARG A 651 -11.12 -4.07 -15.77
C ARG A 651 -10.01 -4.77 -15.00
N ALA A 652 -8.90 -4.10 -14.76
CA ALA A 652 -7.77 -4.64 -13.99
C ALA A 652 -8.17 -4.93 -12.54
N ASP A 653 -8.89 -4.02 -11.88
CA ASP A 653 -9.37 -4.18 -10.50
C ASP A 653 -10.39 -5.33 -10.37
N LEU A 654 -11.28 -5.51 -11.36
CA LEU A 654 -12.20 -6.65 -11.42
C LEU A 654 -11.44 -7.96 -11.60
N LYS A 655 -10.48 -8.00 -12.53
CA LYS A 655 -9.63 -9.17 -12.74
C LYS A 655 -8.86 -9.54 -11.47
N GLN A 656 -8.24 -8.56 -10.82
CA GLN A 656 -7.52 -8.76 -9.57
C GLN A 656 -8.44 -9.31 -8.47
N SER A 657 -9.66 -8.77 -8.31
CA SER A 657 -10.62 -9.23 -7.31
C SER A 657 -11.07 -10.68 -7.55
N ILE A 658 -11.26 -11.05 -8.83
CA ILE A 658 -11.57 -12.42 -9.24
C ILE A 658 -10.40 -13.34 -8.94
N ASP A 659 -9.21 -13.02 -9.43
CA ASP A 659 -8.00 -13.83 -9.25
C ASP A 659 -7.68 -14.05 -7.75
N HIS A 660 -8.00 -13.05 -6.91
CA HIS A 660 -7.84 -13.12 -5.46
C HIS A 660 -8.75 -14.16 -4.78
N THR A 661 -9.87 -14.54 -5.38
CA THR A 661 -10.85 -15.48 -4.78
C THR A 661 -11.00 -16.80 -5.54
N VAL A 662 -10.33 -16.91 -6.68
CA VAL A 662 -10.24 -18.12 -7.51
C VAL A 662 -9.42 -19.20 -6.80
N LYS A 663 -9.82 -20.47 -6.99
CA LYS A 663 -9.04 -21.60 -6.48
C LYS A 663 -7.69 -21.66 -7.22
N PRO A 664 -6.57 -21.95 -6.55
CA PRO A 664 -5.24 -22.03 -7.17
C PRO A 664 -5.10 -23.34 -7.97
N THR A 665 -5.93 -23.50 -8.99
CA THR A 665 -5.91 -24.63 -9.93
C THR A 665 -6.04 -24.10 -11.35
N PRO A 666 -5.29 -24.63 -12.33
CA PRO A 666 -5.35 -24.17 -13.73
C PRO A 666 -6.77 -24.14 -14.29
N GLU A 667 -7.58 -25.15 -14.00
CA GLU A 667 -8.99 -25.23 -14.43
C GLU A 667 -9.89 -24.12 -13.86
N ALA A 668 -9.58 -23.62 -12.66
CA ALA A 668 -10.37 -22.56 -12.03
C ALA A 668 -9.95 -21.18 -12.56
N ALA A 669 -8.64 -20.99 -12.79
CA ALA A 669 -8.12 -19.80 -13.47
C ALA A 669 -8.66 -19.69 -14.90
N GLU A 670 -8.71 -20.80 -15.64
CA GLU A 670 -9.25 -20.79 -17.01
C GLU A 670 -10.75 -20.46 -17.03
N ARG A 671 -11.55 -21.04 -16.12
CA ARG A 671 -12.97 -20.69 -15.99
C ARG A 671 -13.17 -19.21 -15.64
N ALA A 672 -12.35 -18.66 -14.76
CA ALA A 672 -12.39 -17.24 -14.41
C ALA A 672 -12.08 -16.35 -15.63
N ASN A 673 -11.06 -16.72 -16.42
CA ASN A 673 -10.71 -16.00 -17.65
C ASN A 673 -11.82 -16.09 -18.71
N ILE A 674 -12.44 -17.26 -18.90
CA ILE A 674 -13.57 -17.45 -19.81
C ILE A 674 -14.76 -16.60 -19.38
N TRP A 675 -15.10 -16.63 -18.09
CA TRP A 675 -16.16 -15.80 -17.52
C TRP A 675 -15.88 -14.32 -17.77
N LEU A 676 -14.69 -13.83 -17.42
CA LEU A 676 -14.33 -12.42 -17.55
C LEU A 676 -14.38 -11.96 -19.02
N LYS A 677 -13.79 -12.73 -19.94
CA LYS A 677 -13.82 -12.42 -21.39
C LYS A 677 -15.26 -12.33 -21.92
N ARG A 678 -16.11 -13.30 -21.58
CA ARG A 678 -17.51 -13.35 -22.05
C ARG A 678 -18.29 -12.12 -21.59
N HIS A 679 -18.18 -11.78 -20.31
CA HIS A 679 -18.95 -10.69 -19.72
C HIS A 679 -18.40 -9.31 -20.12
N LEU A 680 -17.08 -9.14 -20.22
CA LEU A 680 -16.50 -7.90 -20.74
C LEU A 680 -16.94 -7.64 -22.19
N ARG A 681 -16.96 -8.67 -23.05
CA ARG A 681 -17.46 -8.55 -24.42
C ARG A 681 -18.91 -8.05 -24.46
N PHE A 682 -19.77 -8.65 -23.63
CA PHE A 682 -21.15 -8.18 -23.48
C PHE A 682 -21.23 -6.71 -23.07
N GLY A 683 -20.42 -6.25 -22.11
CA GLY A 683 -20.41 -4.84 -21.74
C GLY A 683 -19.98 -3.91 -22.89
N VAL A 684 -19.00 -4.33 -23.71
CA VAL A 684 -18.57 -3.55 -24.90
C VAL A 684 -19.71 -3.45 -25.91
N GLU A 685 -20.41 -4.55 -26.21
CA GLU A 685 -21.54 -4.57 -27.15
C GLU A 685 -22.66 -3.59 -26.76
N TRP A 686 -22.88 -3.38 -25.47
CA TRP A 686 -23.93 -2.50 -24.95
C TRP A 686 -23.48 -1.06 -24.66
N GLN A 687 -22.19 -0.75 -24.84
CA GLN A 687 -21.67 0.59 -24.58
C GLN A 687 -22.07 1.59 -25.67
N ASP A 688 -21.99 1.20 -26.94
CA ASP A 688 -22.22 2.08 -28.10
C ASP A 688 -23.71 2.33 -28.39
N GLY A 689 -24.55 2.15 -27.37
CA GLY A 689 -25.99 2.26 -27.43
C GLY A 689 -26.66 1.00 -27.98
N TYR A 690 -27.88 1.18 -28.46
CA TYR A 690 -28.75 0.09 -28.91
C TYR A 690 -29.52 0.50 -30.17
N VAL A 691 -29.92 -0.50 -30.96
CA VAL A 691 -30.78 -0.35 -32.13
C VAL A 691 -32.14 -0.97 -31.87
N GLU A 692 -33.20 -0.41 -32.44
CA GLU A 692 -34.52 -1.03 -32.34
C GLU A 692 -34.55 -2.36 -33.10
N SER A 693 -34.99 -3.41 -32.42
CA SER A 693 -35.23 -4.72 -33.01
C SER A 693 -36.74 -5.02 -33.06
N GLY A 694 -37.18 -5.83 -34.02
CA GLY A 694 -38.59 -6.17 -34.19
C GLY A 694 -39.08 -7.29 -33.27
N ASN A 695 -38.17 -7.96 -32.56
CA ASN A 695 -38.44 -9.25 -31.92
C ASN A 695 -38.49 -9.15 -30.39
N LEU A 696 -39.71 -9.03 -29.86
CA LEU A 696 -39.94 -9.15 -28.42
C LEU A 696 -39.97 -10.62 -27.99
N CYS A 697 -39.00 -11.03 -27.18
CA CYS A 697 -38.94 -12.35 -26.56
C CYS A 697 -38.62 -12.24 -25.06
N VAL A 698 -39.08 -13.20 -24.26
CA VAL A 698 -38.66 -13.31 -22.85
C VAL A 698 -37.15 -13.52 -22.80
N GLY A 699 -36.45 -12.75 -21.97
CA GLY A 699 -34.99 -12.72 -21.94
C GLY A 699 -34.33 -11.74 -22.93
N GLY A 700 -35.08 -11.22 -23.89
CA GLY A 700 -34.65 -10.12 -24.75
C GLY A 700 -34.70 -8.77 -24.03
N TYR A 701 -34.34 -7.72 -24.74
CA TYR A 701 -34.22 -6.37 -24.18
C TYR A 701 -35.25 -5.42 -24.80
N CYS A 702 -35.74 -4.46 -24.02
CA CYS A 702 -36.68 -3.46 -24.48
C CYS A 702 -36.48 -2.10 -23.82
N ILE A 703 -37.04 -1.07 -24.43
CA ILE A 703 -37.15 0.29 -23.87
C ILE A 703 -38.61 0.76 -23.87
N VAL A 704 -38.90 1.77 -23.05
CA VAL A 704 -40.19 2.50 -23.09
C VAL A 704 -39.90 3.95 -23.47
N PRO A 705 -40.02 4.32 -24.77
CA PRO A 705 -39.69 5.64 -25.25
C PRO A 705 -40.35 6.76 -24.43
N GLY A 706 -39.56 7.75 -24.02
CA GLY A 706 -40.01 8.91 -23.25
C GLY A 706 -40.32 8.67 -21.76
N LYS A 707 -40.33 7.42 -21.27
CA LYS A 707 -40.52 7.12 -19.83
C LYS A 707 -39.34 6.40 -19.21
N MET A 708 -38.77 5.42 -19.90
CA MET A 708 -37.59 4.68 -19.49
C MET A 708 -36.72 4.47 -20.73
N PRO A 709 -35.80 5.42 -21.00
CA PRO A 709 -34.95 5.37 -22.19
C PRO A 709 -33.86 4.31 -22.07
N GLU A 710 -33.57 3.79 -20.88
CA GLU A 710 -32.57 2.74 -20.69
C GLU A 710 -33.11 1.34 -21.02
N PRO A 711 -32.28 0.46 -21.64
CA PRO A 711 -32.62 -0.94 -21.86
C PRO A 711 -32.99 -1.68 -20.56
N ARG A 712 -33.99 -2.56 -20.66
CA ARG A 712 -34.45 -3.46 -19.59
C ARG A 712 -34.72 -4.87 -20.13
N VAL A 713 -34.54 -5.87 -19.29
CA VAL A 713 -34.76 -7.29 -19.65
C VAL A 713 -36.25 -7.63 -19.57
N ILE A 714 -36.79 -8.20 -20.66
CA ILE A 714 -38.18 -8.65 -20.77
C ILE A 714 -38.38 -9.87 -19.88
N TYR A 715 -39.25 -9.74 -18.89
CA TYR A 715 -39.57 -10.75 -17.89
C TYR A 715 -40.72 -11.66 -18.34
N GLU A 716 -41.80 -11.09 -18.88
CA GLU A 716 -42.99 -11.86 -19.30
C GLU A 716 -43.73 -11.13 -20.45
N ILE A 717 -44.33 -11.90 -21.36
CA ILE A 717 -45.18 -11.39 -22.43
C ILE A 717 -46.56 -12.07 -22.30
N SER A 718 -47.59 -11.31 -21.95
CA SER A 718 -48.94 -11.82 -21.73
C SER A 718 -49.97 -10.98 -22.50
N GLY A 719 -50.62 -11.59 -23.50
CA GLY A 719 -51.90 -11.13 -24.07
C GLY A 719 -52.07 -9.64 -24.40
N GLY A 720 -51.01 -8.95 -24.85
CA GLY A 720 -51.03 -7.50 -25.17
C GLY A 720 -50.24 -6.62 -24.20
N THR A 721 -49.69 -7.18 -23.13
CA THR A 721 -48.81 -6.50 -22.18
C THR A 721 -47.42 -7.12 -22.15
N ILE A 722 -46.42 -6.27 -21.93
CA ILE A 722 -45.02 -6.66 -21.75
C ILE A 722 -44.63 -6.27 -20.33
N CYS A 723 -44.06 -7.25 -19.64
CA CYS A 723 -43.51 -7.09 -18.31
C CYS A 723 -41.99 -7.12 -18.40
N PHE A 724 -41.30 -6.18 -17.78
CA PHE A 724 -39.84 -6.20 -17.65
C PHE A 724 -39.42 -5.99 -16.21
N TRP A 725 -38.21 -6.46 -15.90
CA TRP A 725 -37.62 -6.37 -14.58
C TRP A 725 -36.99 -4.99 -14.36
N ASP A 726 -37.32 -4.35 -13.23
CA ASP A 726 -36.76 -3.05 -12.81
C ASP A 726 -36.18 -3.13 -11.40
N PHE A 727 -35.49 -4.24 -11.08
CA PHE A 727 -34.82 -4.56 -9.81
C PHE A 727 -35.71 -4.65 -8.57
N ASP A 728 -36.50 -3.62 -8.25
CA ASP A 728 -37.42 -3.60 -7.10
C ASP A 728 -38.77 -4.25 -7.41
N ARG A 729 -39.22 -4.16 -8.67
CA ARG A 729 -40.52 -4.66 -9.11
C ARG A 729 -40.51 -5.04 -10.59
N VAL A 730 -41.48 -5.88 -10.96
CA VAL A 730 -41.83 -6.11 -12.37
C VAL A 730 -42.77 -4.99 -12.81
N ARG A 731 -42.39 -4.22 -13.82
CA ARG A 731 -43.27 -3.19 -14.41
C ARG A 731 -44.02 -3.74 -15.61
N ARG A 732 -45.26 -3.29 -15.80
CA ARG A 732 -46.13 -3.71 -16.90
C ARG A 732 -46.47 -2.53 -17.81
N PHE A 733 -46.32 -2.73 -19.11
CA PHE A 733 -46.68 -1.76 -20.14
C PHE A 733 -47.46 -2.43 -21.26
N GLU A 734 -48.32 -1.67 -21.92
CA GLU A 734 -48.98 -2.10 -23.16
C GLU A 734 -47.94 -2.30 -24.26
N ARG A 735 -48.08 -3.37 -25.05
CA ARG A 735 -47.14 -3.74 -26.11
C ARG A 735 -46.87 -2.61 -27.11
N CYS A 736 -47.86 -1.77 -27.41
CA CYS A 736 -47.73 -0.64 -28.33
C CYS A 736 -46.80 0.48 -27.82
N ARG A 737 -46.41 0.45 -26.54
CA ARG A 737 -45.57 1.47 -25.90
C ARG A 737 -44.12 1.02 -25.68
N VAL A 738 -43.78 -0.19 -26.13
CA VAL A 738 -42.49 -0.83 -25.86
C VAL A 738 -41.82 -1.17 -27.18
N SER A 739 -40.57 -0.71 -27.34
CA SER A 739 -39.72 -1.08 -28.47
C SER A 739 -38.74 -2.17 -28.02
N ALA A 740 -38.58 -3.23 -28.80
CA ALA A 740 -37.51 -4.19 -28.57
C ALA A 740 -36.18 -3.57 -29.01
N VAL A 741 -35.08 -3.91 -28.33
CA VAL A 741 -33.76 -3.36 -28.62
C VAL A 741 -32.69 -4.44 -28.58
N GLU A 742 -31.65 -4.25 -29.38
CA GLU A 742 -30.46 -5.08 -29.44
C GLU A 742 -29.20 -4.19 -29.34
N PRO A 743 -28.06 -4.73 -28.89
CA PRO A 743 -26.83 -3.95 -28.80
C PRO A 743 -26.40 -3.45 -30.18
N ASN A 744 -25.85 -2.23 -30.24
CA ASN A 744 -25.36 -1.65 -31.47
C ASN A 744 -23.98 -2.24 -31.82
N VAL A 745 -23.96 -3.40 -32.47
CA VAL A 745 -22.70 -4.06 -32.87
C VAL A 745 -22.16 -3.38 -34.13
N VAL A 746 -21.26 -2.41 -33.97
CA VAL A 746 -20.43 -1.92 -35.07
C VAL A 746 -19.35 -2.98 -35.32
N ASN A 747 -19.47 -3.71 -36.43
CA ASN A 747 -18.48 -4.71 -36.84
C ASN A 747 -17.09 -4.13 -37.03
#